data_AF-A0A1K1M711-F1
#
_entry.id   AF-A0A1K1M711-F1
#
_cell.length_a   1.000
_cell.length_b   1.000
_cell.length_c   1.000
_cell.angle_alpha   90.00
_cell.angle_beta   90.00
_cell.angle_gamma   90.00
#
_symmetry.space_group_name_H-M   'P 1'
#
loop_
_entity.id
_entity.type
_entity.pdbx_description
1 polymer ?
#
loop_
_entity_poly.entity_id
_entity_poly.type
_entity_poly.pdbx_seq_one_letter_code
_entity_poly.pdbx_strand_id
1 'polypeptide(L)'
;MNHRIGRKAAAGILCLGLVCQNAGLIPVSAASGTVTINEVCSKNTTIAAPDGNFYDWVELYNAGDSVVDLSGWGLSDKATKPFKFKIPDGTKIGAKSYLVIYCDSTAGAADTSIAPFGMSGSGETLTLSDANGNAADTLTFGSIASDTSYGQYPDGSGNFFDLACTPGNANAAPEGSAAVAVPEFTLESGYYNAGETVSIQVPAGTTVYYTTDGTVPTASSQKYTAPFTLSDVSSNANKLSAERNISTYGYNPPSSPVDKANIIRAVAVDASGRVSDVITRTYFVGKTNSGYYKDMKVVSIVTDPDNLFNYDTGIYVLGRHYDEDNTSTGIPGWGGPGGFGFKQAWEMEANYTQSGREWERPAAMTVFDKGEKVIDQNVGIRIKGGASRHNAQKSFNIYARLDYGAPEMTYDFFDGTSVKAKNGKTVKSYTKISLRDGGNDNNNAIFRDSLNQSLVADRDCGHQAMSECIVFIDGEFWGIYQICEKLDNAYISDHYGVKKSDVAMIKEGEVEEGSDADLQDWNALLQGAANGSLSYEQICEKIDIQSFMDYFAAQIYWSNQDWPKRNIASWRSNTIDSSNPYADGKWRMIFFDTEYGQGLYNSQNTTANYDNFTRLAQDDNDVSKMFTALLKNDQFAKDFARTMMDLANYNFRPDRVAEKAKYYSDNFSQQAADTFKRFGSSNNAQSYLNQWNTIVNFYRQRFDPLERTMRQAIKLSAEPATLTVENSSDSGEIQLNTLKLGAIDSWSGKYHKDYDLTLTAAPKEGAAFDHWEISGAQLTGGTKNSETITVKITSSGATVKAVYGGQNQKIDYPTNIKVNYDTQNHRVQLIWDKVEGADKYCVGVYQAGKWRILNSNLTTNSYVSPKNLTPGKQYKVAVAARVNGNWNTTDPIKNAVTVTIK
;
A
#
# COMPACT_ATOMS: atom_id res chain seq x y z
N MET A 1 -6.28 -30.51 -19.74
CA MET A 1 -7.09 -31.09 -18.64
C MET A 1 -6.24 -31.07 -17.38
N ASN A 2 -6.60 -30.22 -16.41
CA ASN A 2 -6.62 -30.55 -14.98
C ASN A 2 -7.25 -29.36 -14.24
N HIS A 3 -8.23 -29.69 -13.41
CA HIS A 3 -9.24 -28.79 -12.86
C HIS A 3 -8.73 -27.96 -11.68
N ARG A 4 -9.22 -26.71 -11.64
CA ARG A 4 -9.27 -25.77 -10.51
C ARG A 4 -9.78 -26.42 -9.21
N ILE A 5 -9.45 -25.85 -8.05
CA ILE A 5 -10.39 -25.32 -7.04
C ILE A 5 -9.59 -24.39 -6.09
N GLY A 6 -10.09 -23.18 -5.85
CA GLY A 6 -9.54 -22.21 -4.91
C GLY A 6 -10.50 -21.89 -3.76
N ARG A 7 -9.99 -21.28 -2.68
CA ARG A 7 -10.71 -20.51 -1.64
C ARG A 7 -9.67 -19.81 -0.73
N LYS A 8 -9.66 -18.47 -0.69
CA LYS A 8 -10.28 -17.53 0.28
C LYS A 8 -9.38 -17.23 1.49
N ALA A 9 -8.87 -15.99 1.56
CA ALA A 9 -8.12 -15.43 2.69
C ALA A 9 -8.97 -14.35 3.39
N ALA A 10 -8.87 -14.27 4.72
CA ALA A 10 -9.40 -13.20 5.57
C ALA A 10 -8.29 -12.68 6.49
N ALA A 11 -8.36 -11.38 6.80
CA ALA A 11 -7.22 -10.52 7.12
C ALA A 11 -6.90 -10.33 8.63
N GLY A 12 -5.58 -10.30 8.89
CA GLY A 12 -4.77 -9.48 9.82
C GLY A 12 -5.32 -8.85 11.10
N ILE A 13 -4.61 -9.08 12.22
CA ILE A 13 -4.48 -8.17 13.37
C ILE A 13 -3.04 -8.19 13.95
N LEU A 14 -2.53 -6.98 14.25
CA LEU A 14 -1.26 -6.62 14.91
C LEU A 14 -0.91 -7.44 16.17
N CYS A 15 0.36 -7.83 16.31
CA CYS A 15 0.98 -8.20 17.59
C CYS A 15 1.87 -7.06 18.12
N LEU A 16 1.47 -6.43 19.23
CA LEU A 16 2.34 -5.64 20.08
C LEU A 16 2.96 -6.59 21.12
N GLY A 17 4.27 -6.84 21.04
CA GLY A 17 5.00 -7.58 22.06
C GLY A 17 5.30 -6.68 23.27
N LEU A 18 4.64 -6.92 24.40
CA LEU A 18 4.93 -6.29 25.69
C LEU A 18 5.79 -7.23 26.52
N VAL A 19 6.98 -6.74 26.88
CA VAL A 19 7.94 -7.36 27.81
C VAL A 19 7.25 -7.64 29.15
N CYS A 20 7.16 -8.92 29.55
CA CYS A 20 6.82 -9.28 30.92
C CYS A 20 8.08 -9.75 31.67
N GLN A 21 8.49 -8.92 32.63
CA GLN A 21 9.47 -9.27 33.65
C GLN A 21 8.94 -10.42 34.52
N ASN A 22 9.78 -11.43 34.76
CA ASN A 22 9.53 -12.50 35.70
C ASN A 22 9.34 -11.95 37.12
N ALA A 23 8.10 -11.99 37.62
CA ALA A 23 7.80 -11.97 39.04
C ALA A 23 7.09 -13.27 39.40
N GLY A 24 7.79 -14.13 40.14
CA GLY A 24 7.23 -15.37 40.66
C GLY A 24 6.03 -15.10 41.56
N LEU A 25 4.86 -15.58 41.15
CA LEU A 25 3.70 -15.78 42.00
C LEU A 25 3.34 -17.26 41.91
N ILE A 26 3.54 -17.97 43.01
CA ILE A 26 3.08 -19.35 43.18
C ILE A 26 1.55 -19.31 43.29
N PRO A 27 0.78 -20.01 42.44
CA PRO A 27 -0.62 -20.25 42.72
C PRO A 27 -0.74 -21.52 43.56
N VAL A 28 -1.33 -21.39 44.75
CA VAL A 28 -1.91 -22.52 45.48
C VAL A 28 -3.41 -22.53 45.18
N SER A 29 -3.85 -23.50 44.38
CA SER A 29 -5.03 -24.34 44.63
C SER A 29 -5.16 -25.36 43.49
N ALA A 30 -4.99 -26.63 43.83
CA ALA A 30 -4.95 -27.76 42.89
C ALA A 30 -6.36 -28.19 42.45
N ALA A 31 -6.57 -28.26 41.13
CA ALA A 31 -7.20 -29.35 40.36
C ALA A 31 -7.83 -28.86 39.03
N SER A 32 -7.03 -28.44 38.05
CA SER A 32 -7.43 -28.48 36.61
C SER A 32 -6.28 -28.39 35.59
N GLY A 33 -5.03 -28.68 35.97
CA GLY A 33 -3.85 -28.38 35.13
C GLY A 33 -3.29 -29.54 34.30
N THR A 34 -4.08 -30.56 33.95
CA THR A 34 -3.55 -31.73 33.21
C THR A 34 -3.92 -31.75 31.73
N VAL A 35 -4.86 -30.92 31.26
CA VAL A 35 -5.26 -30.87 29.84
C VAL A 35 -4.70 -29.61 29.20
N THR A 36 -3.89 -29.78 28.16
CA THR A 36 -3.22 -28.69 27.42
C THR A 36 -3.58 -28.72 25.94
N ILE A 37 -3.41 -27.59 25.26
CA ILE A 37 -3.41 -27.53 23.79
C ILE A 37 -2.10 -28.17 23.32
N ASN A 38 -2.18 -29.38 22.77
CA ASN A 38 -1.01 -30.20 22.44
C ASN A 38 -0.44 -29.88 21.06
N GLU A 39 -1.29 -29.69 20.07
CA GLU A 39 -0.88 -29.57 18.67
C GLU A 39 -1.94 -28.80 17.90
N VAL A 40 -1.53 -27.94 16.96
CA VAL A 40 -2.44 -27.18 16.10
C VAL A 40 -1.98 -27.20 14.66
N CYS A 41 -2.92 -27.34 13.72
CA CYS A 41 -2.66 -27.18 12.30
C CYS A 41 -3.64 -26.16 11.72
N SER A 42 -3.13 -24.99 11.34
CA SER A 42 -3.92 -23.87 10.80
C SER A 42 -4.14 -23.91 9.30
N LYS A 43 -3.63 -24.95 8.61
CA LYS A 43 -3.88 -25.19 7.20
C LYS A 43 -3.65 -26.65 6.84
N ASN A 44 -4.70 -27.43 7.00
CA ASN A 44 -4.71 -28.86 6.72
C ASN A 44 -5.33 -29.15 5.34
N THR A 45 -4.60 -29.88 4.49
CA THR A 45 -5.07 -30.33 3.17
C THR A 45 -4.95 -31.84 2.97
N THR A 46 -4.37 -32.55 3.95
CA THR A 46 -4.00 -33.97 3.83
C THR A 46 -4.72 -34.89 4.82
N ILE A 47 -5.19 -34.37 5.96
CA ILE A 47 -5.82 -35.18 7.02
C ILE A 47 -7.32 -34.94 7.04
N ALA A 48 -8.09 -35.88 6.51
CA ALA A 48 -9.54 -35.74 6.44
C ALA A 48 -10.21 -35.85 7.83
N ALA A 49 -11.20 -34.98 8.07
CA ALA A 49 -12.15 -35.11 9.17
C ALA A 49 -13.13 -36.28 8.92
N PRO A 50 -13.93 -36.70 9.93
CA PRO A 50 -14.86 -37.82 9.78
C PRO A 50 -15.90 -37.68 8.65
N ASP A 51 -16.18 -36.47 8.22
CA ASP A 51 -17.09 -36.17 7.10
C ASP A 51 -16.40 -36.18 5.72
N GLY A 52 -15.08 -36.43 5.69
CA GLY A 52 -14.25 -36.50 4.49
C GLY A 52 -13.67 -35.15 4.03
N ASN A 53 -13.98 -34.04 4.70
CA ASN A 53 -13.44 -32.72 4.38
C ASN A 53 -12.11 -32.45 5.10
N PHE A 54 -11.39 -31.40 4.68
CA PHE A 54 -10.16 -30.95 5.31
C PHE A 54 -10.40 -29.64 6.05
N TYR A 55 -10.18 -29.65 7.36
CA TYR A 55 -10.36 -28.52 8.25
C TYR A 55 -9.11 -28.28 9.07
N ASP A 56 -8.93 -27.05 9.51
CA ASP A 56 -7.99 -26.74 10.58
C ASP A 56 -8.34 -27.57 11.82
N TRP A 57 -7.39 -27.84 12.69
CA TRP A 57 -7.68 -28.62 13.90
C TRP A 57 -6.77 -28.27 15.06
N VAL A 58 -7.33 -28.43 16.25
CA VAL A 58 -6.67 -28.28 17.55
C VAL A 58 -6.74 -29.61 18.26
N GLU A 59 -5.61 -30.09 18.75
CA GLU A 59 -5.53 -31.27 19.59
C GLU A 59 -5.34 -30.87 21.05
N LEU A 60 -6.13 -31.49 21.93
CA LEU A 60 -5.96 -31.43 23.37
C LEU A 60 -5.30 -32.71 23.87
N TYR A 61 -4.37 -32.60 24.82
CA TYR A 61 -3.74 -33.75 25.46
C TYR A 61 -3.95 -33.73 26.97
N ASN A 62 -4.34 -34.88 27.53
CA ASN A 62 -4.41 -35.07 28.97
C ASN A 62 -3.12 -35.71 29.50
N ALA A 63 -2.22 -34.88 30.02
CA ALA A 63 -0.98 -35.29 30.67
C ALA A 63 -1.19 -35.99 32.02
N GLY A 64 -2.42 -36.07 32.53
CA GLY A 64 -2.76 -36.71 33.79
C GLY A 64 -2.88 -38.24 33.69
N ASP A 65 -2.96 -38.89 34.86
CA ASP A 65 -3.10 -40.35 34.99
C ASP A 65 -4.57 -40.79 35.18
N SER A 66 -5.52 -39.86 35.11
CA SER A 66 -6.96 -40.12 35.22
C SER A 66 -7.73 -39.48 34.06
N VAL A 67 -8.91 -40.03 33.76
CA VAL A 67 -9.85 -39.42 32.81
C VAL A 67 -10.28 -38.02 33.26
N VAL A 68 -10.37 -37.08 32.33
CA VAL A 68 -10.88 -35.71 32.57
C VAL A 68 -12.18 -35.52 31.79
N ASP A 69 -13.18 -34.94 32.46
CA ASP A 69 -14.45 -34.56 31.85
C ASP A 69 -14.37 -33.11 31.34
N LEU A 70 -14.52 -32.95 30.03
CA LEU A 70 -14.45 -31.66 29.33
C LEU A 70 -15.84 -31.09 29.03
N SER A 71 -16.91 -31.67 29.59
CA SER A 71 -18.28 -31.19 29.39
C SER A 71 -18.38 -29.69 29.70
N GLY A 72 -18.78 -28.93 28.69
CA GLY A 72 -19.00 -27.50 28.80
C GLY A 72 -17.75 -26.62 28.88
N TRP A 73 -16.55 -27.17 28.72
CA TRP A 73 -15.33 -26.40 28.50
C TRP A 73 -15.41 -25.59 27.20
N GLY A 74 -14.59 -24.55 27.08
CA GLY A 74 -14.57 -23.65 25.93
C GLY A 74 -13.26 -23.71 25.14
N LEU A 75 -13.34 -23.63 23.81
CA LEU A 75 -12.20 -23.38 22.92
C LEU A 75 -12.48 -22.12 22.09
N SER A 76 -11.50 -21.22 22.00
CA SER A 76 -11.68 -19.92 21.34
C SER A 76 -10.37 -19.30 20.83
N ASP A 77 -10.45 -18.63 19.67
CA ASP A 77 -9.47 -17.70 19.07
C ASP A 77 -9.68 -16.23 19.52
N LYS A 78 -10.56 -16.00 20.51
CA LYS A 78 -10.87 -14.68 21.07
C LYS A 78 -10.97 -14.75 22.58
N ALA A 79 -9.96 -14.22 23.28
CA ALA A 79 -9.91 -14.18 24.75
C ALA A 79 -11.16 -13.57 25.41
N THR A 80 -11.83 -12.62 24.75
CA THR A 80 -13.08 -11.99 25.24
C THR A 80 -14.33 -12.84 25.07
N LYS A 81 -14.23 -14.01 24.40
CA LYS A 81 -15.33 -14.94 24.12
C LYS A 81 -14.87 -16.39 24.41
N PRO A 82 -14.78 -16.82 25.67
CA PRO A 82 -14.17 -18.11 26.04
C PRO A 82 -14.89 -19.35 25.48
N PHE A 83 -16.18 -19.23 25.11
CA PHE A 83 -17.01 -20.35 24.64
C PHE A 83 -17.42 -20.21 23.17
N LYS A 84 -16.51 -19.77 22.28
CA LYS A 84 -16.80 -19.76 20.83
C LYS A 84 -17.13 -21.15 20.31
N PHE A 85 -16.39 -22.16 20.76
CA PHE A 85 -16.78 -23.56 20.71
C PHE A 85 -16.97 -24.07 22.13
N LYS A 86 -18.17 -24.53 22.47
CA LYS A 86 -18.43 -25.19 23.75
C LYS A 86 -18.33 -26.70 23.53
N ILE A 87 -17.38 -27.34 24.21
CA ILE A 87 -17.17 -28.78 24.12
C ILE A 87 -18.44 -29.51 24.58
N PRO A 88 -19.01 -30.44 23.77
CA PRO A 88 -20.28 -31.08 24.06
C PRO A 88 -20.31 -31.81 25.41
N ASP A 89 -21.47 -31.80 26.05
CA ASP A 89 -21.69 -32.54 27.29
C ASP A 89 -21.45 -34.04 27.07
N GLY A 90 -20.75 -34.67 28.02
CA GLY A 90 -20.32 -36.07 27.96
C GLY A 90 -18.94 -36.30 27.33
N THR A 91 -18.27 -35.26 26.81
CA THR A 91 -16.92 -35.39 26.25
C THR A 91 -15.89 -35.65 27.34
N LYS A 92 -15.14 -36.75 27.21
CA LYS A 92 -14.11 -37.16 28.17
C LYS A 92 -12.82 -37.50 27.44
N ILE A 93 -11.70 -37.11 28.03
CA ILE A 93 -10.37 -37.45 27.55
C ILE A 93 -9.70 -38.41 28.54
N GLY A 94 -9.28 -39.58 28.07
CA GLY A 94 -8.60 -40.59 28.88
C GLY A 94 -7.26 -40.09 29.44
N ALA A 95 -6.68 -40.82 30.39
CA ALA A 95 -5.31 -40.57 30.82
C ALA A 95 -4.35 -40.75 29.63
N LYS A 96 -3.37 -39.85 29.46
CA LYS A 96 -2.39 -39.87 28.36
C LYS A 96 -3.03 -39.98 26.96
N SER A 97 -4.24 -39.46 26.80
CA SER A 97 -5.02 -39.55 25.56
C SER A 97 -5.20 -38.17 24.93
N TYR A 98 -5.62 -38.17 23.67
CA TYR A 98 -5.75 -36.99 22.81
C TYR A 98 -7.23 -36.75 22.46
N LEU A 99 -7.58 -35.51 22.17
CA LEU A 99 -8.87 -35.12 21.60
C LEU A 99 -8.65 -34.11 20.47
N VAL A 100 -9.00 -34.49 19.25
CA VAL A 100 -8.92 -33.61 18.08
C VAL A 100 -10.24 -32.88 17.90
N ILE A 101 -10.16 -31.56 17.74
CA ILE A 101 -11.29 -30.66 17.48
C ILE A 101 -11.03 -29.96 16.14
N TYR A 102 -11.87 -30.26 15.14
CA TYR A 102 -11.81 -29.60 13.83
C TYR A 102 -12.44 -28.20 13.90
N CYS A 103 -11.91 -27.28 13.10
CA CYS A 103 -12.19 -25.85 13.14
C CYS A 103 -12.47 -25.34 11.71
N ASP A 104 -13.69 -24.88 11.45
CA ASP A 104 -14.01 -24.10 10.25
C ASP A 104 -15.19 -23.16 10.51
N SER A 105 -15.05 -21.92 10.03
CA SER A 105 -16.06 -20.88 10.21
C SER A 105 -17.40 -21.18 9.52
N THR A 106 -17.39 -21.88 8.39
CA THR A 106 -18.60 -22.15 7.59
C THR A 106 -19.23 -23.48 7.99
N ALA A 107 -18.43 -24.54 8.11
CA ALA A 107 -18.88 -25.86 8.50
C ALA A 107 -19.32 -25.88 9.97
N GLY A 108 -18.57 -25.24 10.89
CA GLY A 108 -18.96 -25.15 12.30
C GLY A 108 -20.22 -24.31 12.56
N ALA A 109 -20.65 -23.47 11.61
CA ALA A 109 -21.95 -22.81 11.68
C ALA A 109 -23.12 -23.75 11.37
N ALA A 110 -22.86 -24.87 10.68
CA ALA A 110 -23.86 -25.87 10.30
C ALA A 110 -23.75 -27.19 11.10
N ASP A 111 -22.56 -27.52 11.59
CA ASP A 111 -22.27 -28.73 12.35
C ASP A 111 -21.62 -28.37 13.70
N THR A 112 -22.33 -28.65 14.79
CA THR A 112 -21.88 -28.34 16.16
C THR A 112 -20.75 -29.22 16.67
N SER A 113 -20.33 -30.24 15.90
CA SER A 113 -19.12 -31.02 16.20
C SER A 113 -17.83 -30.33 15.72
N ILE A 114 -17.97 -29.30 14.88
CA ILE A 114 -16.88 -28.49 14.34
C ILE A 114 -16.88 -27.13 15.06
N ALA A 115 -15.71 -26.66 15.49
CA ALA A 115 -15.57 -25.35 16.08
C ALA A 115 -15.89 -24.26 15.03
N PRO A 116 -16.79 -23.28 15.33
CA PRO A 116 -17.31 -22.31 14.35
C PRO A 116 -16.34 -21.14 14.11
N PHE A 117 -15.06 -21.46 13.92
CA PHE A 117 -14.00 -20.56 13.54
C PHE A 117 -12.91 -21.34 12.82
N GLY A 118 -12.23 -20.71 11.86
CA GLY A 118 -10.97 -21.24 11.31
C GLY A 118 -9.79 -20.60 12.01
N MET A 119 -8.60 -21.15 11.81
CA MET A 119 -7.38 -20.59 12.36
C MET A 119 -6.65 -19.68 11.36
N SER A 120 -5.97 -18.65 11.86
CA SER A 120 -5.20 -17.73 11.04
C SER A 120 -3.88 -18.37 10.59
N GLY A 121 -3.66 -18.47 9.28
CA GLY A 121 -2.38 -18.93 8.71
C GLY A 121 -1.18 -18.01 9.00
N SER A 122 -1.41 -16.78 9.49
CA SER A 122 -0.34 -15.89 9.97
C SER A 122 -0.01 -16.07 11.45
N GLY A 123 -0.73 -16.95 12.15
CA GLY A 123 -0.66 -17.10 13.60
C GLY A 123 -1.74 -16.33 14.36
N GLU A 124 -2.08 -16.81 15.55
CA GLU A 124 -2.99 -16.19 16.52
C GLU A 124 -2.84 -16.81 17.92
N THR A 125 -3.70 -16.39 18.85
CA THR A 125 -3.79 -16.97 20.20
C THR A 125 -5.08 -17.77 20.36
N LEU A 126 -4.94 -19.03 20.78
CA LEU A 126 -6.04 -19.90 21.21
C LEU A 126 -6.10 -20.00 22.74
N THR A 127 -7.31 -20.07 23.27
CA THR A 127 -7.57 -20.25 24.70
C THR A 127 -8.48 -21.47 24.90
N LEU A 128 -8.01 -22.40 25.72
CA LEU A 128 -8.82 -23.46 26.31
C LEU A 128 -9.33 -22.95 27.66
N SER A 129 -10.64 -22.95 27.87
CA SER A 129 -11.28 -22.49 29.11
C SER A 129 -12.00 -23.63 29.82
N ASP A 130 -11.97 -23.63 31.15
CA ASP A 130 -12.79 -24.53 31.96
C ASP A 130 -14.30 -24.22 31.81
N ALA A 131 -15.16 -25.06 32.40
CA ALA A 131 -16.61 -24.88 32.34
C ALA A 131 -17.13 -23.58 33.01
N ASN A 132 -16.29 -22.89 33.80
CA ASN A 132 -16.61 -21.60 34.42
C ASN A 132 -16.10 -20.41 33.59
N GLY A 133 -15.36 -20.66 32.52
CA GLY A 133 -14.79 -19.64 31.63
C GLY A 133 -13.42 -19.13 32.06
N ASN A 134 -12.76 -19.79 33.02
CA ASN A 134 -11.37 -19.48 33.38
C ASN A 134 -10.43 -20.13 32.36
N ALA A 135 -9.37 -19.44 31.94
CA ALA A 135 -8.37 -20.01 31.06
C ALA A 135 -7.67 -21.19 31.75
N ALA A 136 -7.80 -22.38 31.17
CA ALA A 136 -7.09 -23.59 31.55
C ALA A 136 -5.74 -23.71 30.81
N ASP A 137 -5.69 -23.28 29.55
CA ASP A 137 -4.45 -23.20 28.76
C ASP A 137 -4.55 -22.12 27.67
N THR A 138 -3.40 -21.63 27.18
CA THR A 138 -3.32 -20.66 26.10
C THR A 138 -2.11 -20.92 25.22
N LEU A 139 -2.32 -20.96 23.90
CA LEU A 139 -1.27 -21.13 22.92
C LEU A 139 -1.26 -19.93 21.97
N THR A 140 -0.13 -19.24 21.87
CA THR A 140 0.13 -18.27 20.80
C THR A 140 1.10 -18.89 19.82
N PHE A 141 0.71 -18.98 18.55
CA PHE A 141 1.53 -19.54 17.48
C PHE A 141 1.70 -18.54 16.33
N GLY A 142 2.80 -18.68 15.59
CA GLY A 142 3.12 -17.87 14.41
C GLY A 142 2.53 -18.44 13.13
N SER A 143 3.12 -18.12 11.98
CA SER A 143 2.69 -18.72 10.72
C SER A 143 3.12 -20.19 10.65
N ILE A 144 2.19 -21.10 10.36
CA ILE A 144 2.43 -22.53 10.22
C ILE A 144 2.32 -22.89 8.73
N ALA A 145 3.25 -23.69 8.22
CA ALA A 145 3.20 -24.19 6.84
C ALA A 145 1.97 -25.09 6.61
N SER A 146 1.61 -25.31 5.34
CA SER A 146 0.50 -26.22 5.04
C SER A 146 0.90 -27.65 5.38
N ASP A 147 -0.01 -28.38 6.02
CA ASP A 147 0.20 -29.78 6.44
C ASP A 147 1.34 -29.99 7.45
N THR A 148 1.74 -28.93 8.15
CA THR A 148 2.58 -28.98 9.35
C THR A 148 1.77 -28.51 10.55
N SER A 149 2.24 -28.85 11.74
CA SER A 149 1.63 -28.45 13.00
C SER A 149 2.60 -27.68 13.87
N TYR A 150 2.06 -26.89 14.80
CA TYR A 150 2.81 -26.34 15.92
C TYR A 150 2.38 -27.11 17.18
N GLY A 151 3.27 -27.94 17.72
CA GLY A 151 2.90 -28.92 18.74
C GLY A 151 3.96 -29.16 19.80
N GLN A 152 3.51 -29.69 20.95
CA GLN A 152 4.36 -29.94 22.10
C GLN A 152 5.19 -31.21 21.93
N TYR A 153 6.49 -31.15 22.21
CA TYR A 153 7.31 -32.37 22.25
C TYR A 153 8.26 -32.41 23.47
N PRO A 154 8.21 -33.46 24.31
CA PRO A 154 7.16 -34.50 24.36
C PRO A 154 5.76 -33.91 24.62
N ASP A 155 4.70 -34.69 24.38
CA ASP A 155 3.32 -34.26 24.61
C ASP A 155 3.10 -33.74 26.05
N GLY A 156 2.42 -32.60 26.18
CA GLY A 156 2.16 -31.98 27.49
C GLY A 156 3.39 -31.39 28.19
N SER A 157 4.53 -31.23 27.50
CA SER A 157 5.76 -30.65 28.08
C SER A 157 5.75 -29.12 28.23
N GLY A 158 4.87 -28.43 27.52
CA GLY A 158 4.84 -26.98 27.38
C GLY A 158 5.83 -26.40 26.36
N ASN A 159 6.69 -27.21 25.75
CA ASN A 159 7.64 -26.78 24.71
C ASN A 159 7.08 -27.07 23.33
N PHE A 160 6.89 -26.04 22.50
CA PHE A 160 6.31 -26.17 21.18
C PHE A 160 7.35 -26.09 20.06
N PHE A 161 7.11 -26.86 19.00
CA PHE A 161 7.96 -26.99 17.82
C PHE A 161 7.10 -27.03 16.56
N ASP A 162 7.71 -26.72 15.42
CA ASP A 162 7.13 -27.07 14.12
C ASP A 162 7.31 -28.57 13.87
N LEU A 163 6.21 -29.28 13.72
CA LEU A 163 6.13 -30.73 13.65
C LEU A 163 5.38 -31.21 12.40
N ALA A 164 5.58 -32.49 12.07
CA ALA A 164 4.65 -33.18 11.19
C ALA A 164 3.33 -33.41 11.93
N CYS A 165 2.21 -33.24 11.23
CA CYS A 165 0.89 -33.41 11.82
C CYS A 165 0.67 -34.82 12.38
N THR A 166 0.31 -34.95 13.66
CA THR A 166 0.06 -36.23 14.33
C THR A 166 -1.30 -36.34 15.04
N PRO A 167 -2.42 -35.88 14.44
CA PRO A 167 -3.69 -35.82 15.14
C PRO A 167 -4.14 -37.21 15.65
N GLY A 168 -4.54 -37.24 16.92
CA GLY A 168 -4.96 -38.41 17.68
C GLY A 168 -3.82 -39.30 18.17
N ASN A 169 -2.55 -38.93 17.94
CA ASN A 169 -1.37 -39.73 18.24
C ASN A 169 -0.31 -38.90 18.97
N ALA A 170 0.70 -39.58 19.52
CA ALA A 170 1.81 -38.89 20.16
C ALA A 170 2.63 -38.09 19.14
N ASN A 171 2.99 -36.85 19.49
CA ASN A 171 3.83 -36.00 18.66
C ASN A 171 5.18 -36.67 18.42
N ALA A 172 5.62 -36.66 17.16
CA ALA A 172 6.96 -37.11 16.79
C ALA A 172 8.02 -36.12 17.28
N ALA A 173 9.25 -36.62 17.49
CA ALA A 173 10.37 -35.72 17.80
C ALA A 173 10.56 -34.71 16.66
N PRO A 174 10.81 -33.42 16.97
CA PRO A 174 11.15 -32.47 15.92
C PRO A 174 12.40 -32.93 15.19
N GLU A 175 12.38 -32.81 13.87
CA GLU A 175 13.51 -33.12 12.99
C GLU A 175 14.18 -31.84 12.49
N GLY A 176 15.40 -31.96 11.97
CA GLY A 176 16.11 -30.82 11.38
C GLY A 176 16.33 -29.67 12.36
N SER A 177 16.08 -28.45 11.89
CA SER A 177 16.32 -27.23 12.66
C SER A 177 15.29 -26.90 13.72
N ALA A 178 14.04 -27.35 13.52
CA ALA A 178 12.99 -27.22 14.53
C ALA A 178 13.36 -27.94 15.83
N ALA A 179 14.27 -28.91 15.80
CA ALA A 179 14.70 -29.67 16.97
C ALA A 179 15.68 -28.93 17.91
N VAL A 180 16.17 -27.77 17.49
CA VAL A 180 17.25 -27.04 18.18
C VAL A 180 16.85 -25.58 18.34
N ALA A 181 16.74 -25.14 19.59
CA ALA A 181 16.50 -23.75 19.90
C ALA A 181 17.55 -22.84 19.25
N VAL A 182 17.11 -21.71 18.71
CA VAL A 182 17.97 -20.73 18.05
C VAL A 182 18.82 -19.93 19.06
N PRO A 183 20.02 -19.47 18.68
CA PRO A 183 20.81 -18.57 19.52
C PRO A 183 20.15 -17.18 19.65
N GLU A 184 20.15 -16.61 20.85
CA GLU A 184 19.58 -15.27 21.10
C GLU A 184 20.68 -14.22 21.27
N PHE A 185 20.60 -13.12 20.53
CA PHE A 185 21.55 -12.02 20.63
C PHE A 185 21.10 -11.01 21.70
N THR A 186 22.04 -10.45 22.46
CA THR A 186 21.70 -9.41 23.46
C THR A 186 21.29 -8.08 22.85
N LEU A 187 21.64 -7.84 21.58
CA LEU A 187 21.26 -6.64 20.83
C LEU A 187 20.61 -7.06 19.50
N GLU A 188 19.49 -6.41 19.19
CA GLU A 188 18.79 -6.55 17.92
C GLU A 188 19.51 -5.82 16.78
N SER A 189 19.20 -6.13 15.52
CA SER A 189 19.72 -5.37 14.38
C SER A 189 19.38 -3.88 14.54
N GLY A 190 20.33 -3.00 14.26
CA GLY A 190 20.16 -1.58 14.57
C GLY A 190 21.43 -0.74 14.46
N TYR A 191 21.36 0.44 15.06
CA TYR A 191 22.39 1.46 15.00
C TYR A 191 22.99 1.70 16.39
N TYR A 192 24.31 1.54 16.51
CA TYR A 192 24.99 1.46 17.80
C TYR A 192 26.29 2.26 17.81
N ASN A 193 26.71 2.67 19.01
CA ASN A 193 28.00 3.34 19.18
C ASN A 193 29.15 2.33 19.12
N ALA A 194 30.33 2.80 18.70
CA ALA A 194 31.53 1.98 18.74
C ALA A 194 31.89 1.62 20.19
N GLY A 195 32.31 0.37 20.40
CA GLY A 195 32.63 -0.19 21.72
C GLY A 195 31.46 -0.91 22.41
N GLU A 196 30.24 -0.79 21.89
CA GLU A 196 29.12 -1.59 22.39
C GLU A 196 29.37 -3.08 22.17
N THR A 197 28.83 -3.90 23.08
CA THR A 197 29.12 -5.33 23.13
C THR A 197 27.87 -6.16 22.84
N VAL A 198 27.98 -7.09 21.91
CA VAL A 198 26.94 -8.06 21.55
C VAL A 198 27.35 -9.42 22.10
N SER A 199 26.51 -10.02 22.94
CA SER A 199 26.68 -11.40 23.39
C SER A 199 25.62 -12.30 22.78
N ILE A 200 25.89 -13.59 22.69
CA ILE A 200 24.93 -14.61 22.27
C ILE A 200 24.62 -15.50 23.48
N GLN A 201 23.35 -15.60 23.85
CA GLN A 201 22.87 -16.59 24.79
C GLN A 201 22.86 -17.95 24.11
N VAL A 202 23.65 -18.87 24.64
CA VAL A 202 23.80 -20.23 24.10
C VAL A 202 22.66 -21.09 24.65
N PRO A 203 21.80 -21.65 23.78
CA PRO A 203 20.73 -22.54 24.21
C PRO A 203 21.29 -23.75 24.96
N ALA A 204 20.60 -24.18 26.03
CA ALA A 204 21.07 -25.27 26.87
C ALA A 204 21.30 -26.56 26.04
N GLY A 205 22.44 -27.23 26.27
CA GLY A 205 22.78 -28.47 25.57
C GLY A 205 23.29 -28.30 24.13
N THR A 206 23.55 -27.07 23.69
CA THR A 206 24.04 -26.76 22.34
C THR A 206 25.43 -26.09 22.34
N THR A 207 26.07 -26.06 21.17
CA THR A 207 27.23 -25.21 20.87
C THR A 207 26.86 -24.23 19.76
N VAL A 208 27.13 -22.94 19.96
CA VAL A 208 26.86 -21.92 18.94
C VAL A 208 28.06 -21.72 18.01
N TYR A 209 27.77 -21.62 16.72
CA TYR A 209 28.71 -21.33 15.65
C TYR A 209 28.25 -20.11 14.85
N TYR A 210 29.18 -19.31 14.35
CA TYR A 210 28.86 -18.07 13.67
C TYR A 210 29.78 -17.77 12.48
N THR A 211 29.32 -16.84 11.64
CA THR A 211 30.04 -16.23 10.53
C THR A 211 29.80 -14.70 10.54
N THR A 212 30.71 -13.95 9.91
CA THR A 212 30.63 -12.48 9.84
C THR A 212 30.82 -11.93 8.42
N ASP A 213 30.78 -12.82 7.43
CA ASP A 213 31.07 -12.53 6.03
C ASP A 213 29.90 -12.86 5.09
N GLY A 214 28.72 -13.08 5.66
CA GLY A 214 27.52 -13.44 4.91
C GLY A 214 27.32 -14.94 4.73
N THR A 215 28.35 -15.79 4.85
CA THR A 215 28.20 -17.24 4.63
C THR A 215 27.25 -17.91 5.64
N VAL A 216 26.55 -18.98 5.25
CA VAL A 216 25.70 -19.74 6.18
C VAL A 216 26.57 -20.43 7.24
N PRO A 217 26.37 -20.17 8.55
CA PRO A 217 27.16 -20.81 9.59
C PRO A 217 26.80 -22.30 9.71
N THR A 218 27.81 -23.14 9.94
CA THR A 218 27.70 -24.59 10.12
C THR A 218 28.47 -25.02 11.36
N ALA A 219 28.41 -26.31 11.73
CA ALA A 219 29.24 -26.87 12.80
C ALA A 219 30.77 -26.77 12.54
N SER A 220 31.17 -26.48 11.30
CA SER A 220 32.57 -26.24 10.90
C SER A 220 32.97 -24.75 10.96
N SER A 221 32.01 -23.84 11.20
CA SER A 221 32.27 -22.41 11.30
C SER A 221 32.93 -22.03 12.64
N GLN A 222 33.11 -20.74 12.89
CA GLN A 222 33.77 -20.30 14.11
C GLN A 222 32.88 -20.53 15.33
N LYS A 223 33.39 -21.23 16.35
CA LYS A 223 32.67 -21.44 17.61
C LYS A 223 32.58 -20.13 18.41
N TYR A 224 31.39 -19.82 18.92
CA TYR A 224 31.18 -18.69 19.82
C TYR A 224 31.75 -18.99 21.20
N THR A 225 32.69 -18.16 21.67
CA THR A 225 33.34 -18.31 22.99
C THR A 225 33.39 -17.02 23.80
N ALA A 226 33.15 -15.86 23.19
CA ALA A 226 33.21 -14.56 23.85
C ALA A 226 32.34 -13.53 23.12
N PRO A 227 31.86 -12.47 23.80
CA PRO A 227 31.11 -11.37 23.17
C PRO A 227 31.88 -10.65 22.05
N PHE A 228 31.13 -10.07 21.11
CA PHE A 228 31.64 -9.23 20.03
C PHE A 228 31.67 -7.76 20.48
N THR A 229 32.75 -7.06 20.16
CA THR A 229 32.80 -5.59 20.31
C THR A 229 32.51 -4.95 18.95
N LEU A 230 31.46 -4.15 18.89
CA LEU A 230 31.06 -3.44 17.69
C LEU A 230 32.01 -2.28 17.39
N SER A 231 32.45 -2.17 16.13
CA SER A 231 33.35 -1.11 15.66
C SER A 231 32.97 -0.64 14.26
N ASP A 232 33.46 0.53 13.86
CA ASP A 232 33.38 0.96 12.45
C ASP A 232 34.27 0.06 11.58
N VAL A 233 33.65 -0.69 10.68
CA VAL A 233 34.33 -1.62 9.77
C VAL A 233 34.46 -1.07 8.35
N SER A 234 34.11 0.20 8.12
CA SER A 234 34.11 0.82 6.79
C SER A 234 35.51 0.93 6.16
N SER A 235 36.58 0.88 6.96
CA SER A 235 37.96 0.86 6.44
C SER A 235 38.41 -0.50 5.93
N ASN A 236 37.66 -1.58 6.22
CA ASN A 236 38.01 -2.92 5.77
C ASN A 236 37.93 -3.02 4.25
N ALA A 237 38.77 -3.88 3.68
CA ALA A 237 38.79 -4.13 2.24
C ALA A 237 37.40 -4.55 1.73
N ASN A 238 37.07 -4.11 0.52
CA ASN A 238 35.84 -4.51 -0.16
C ASN A 238 35.92 -5.99 -0.52
N LYS A 239 34.88 -6.75 -0.21
CA LYS A 239 34.71 -8.15 -0.59
C LYS A 239 33.76 -8.27 -1.76
N LEU A 240 32.49 -7.92 -1.57
CA LEU A 240 31.46 -8.10 -2.59
C LEU A 240 31.53 -7.01 -3.66
N SER A 241 31.72 -5.76 -3.25
CA SER A 241 31.78 -4.63 -4.17
C SER A 241 33.03 -4.65 -5.07
N ALA A 242 33.99 -5.55 -4.79
CA ALA A 242 35.19 -5.79 -5.59
C ALA A 242 34.97 -6.78 -6.75
N GLU A 243 33.85 -7.50 -6.79
CA GLU A 243 33.54 -8.48 -7.84
C GLU A 243 33.37 -7.81 -9.21
N ARG A 244 34.03 -8.35 -10.23
CA ARG A 244 34.10 -7.76 -11.58
C ARG A 244 33.14 -8.40 -12.55
N ASN A 245 32.80 -9.67 -12.34
CA ASN A 245 32.06 -10.50 -13.29
C ASN A 245 30.54 -10.28 -13.22
N ILE A 246 30.09 -9.02 -13.21
CA ILE A 246 28.70 -8.65 -12.90
C ILE A 246 28.00 -7.85 -14.02
N SER A 247 28.68 -7.53 -15.11
CA SER A 247 28.15 -6.63 -16.15
C SER A 247 28.78 -6.93 -17.51
N THR A 248 27.96 -7.02 -18.56
CA THR A 248 28.44 -7.11 -19.96
C THR A 248 28.98 -5.80 -20.48
N TYR A 249 28.65 -4.67 -19.85
CA TYR A 249 29.26 -3.36 -20.15
C TYR A 249 30.67 -3.20 -19.55
N GLY A 250 31.14 -4.21 -18.82
CA GLY A 250 32.28 -4.07 -17.93
C GLY A 250 31.92 -3.33 -16.65
N TYR A 251 32.76 -3.51 -15.63
CA TYR A 251 32.60 -2.85 -14.34
C TYR A 251 33.98 -2.59 -13.71
N ASN A 252 34.15 -1.37 -13.22
CA ASN A 252 35.32 -0.99 -12.42
C ASN A 252 34.89 -0.90 -10.95
N PRO A 253 35.41 -1.78 -10.08
CA PRO A 253 35.09 -1.71 -8.66
C PRO A 253 35.61 -0.41 -8.04
N PRO A 254 35.00 0.07 -6.95
CA PRO A 254 35.41 1.28 -6.29
C PRO A 254 36.86 1.18 -5.82
N SER A 255 37.63 2.23 -6.07
CA SER A 255 39.07 2.31 -5.73
C SER A 255 39.34 2.52 -4.23
N SER A 256 38.30 2.68 -3.42
CA SER A 256 38.38 2.87 -1.97
C SER A 256 37.34 2.00 -1.27
N PRO A 257 37.56 1.66 0.01
CA PRO A 257 36.56 0.97 0.81
C PRO A 257 35.20 1.68 0.78
N VAL A 258 34.14 0.92 0.55
CA VAL A 258 32.76 1.38 0.75
C VAL A 258 32.41 1.35 2.25
N ASP A 259 31.40 2.12 2.64
CA ASP A 259 30.86 2.09 3.99
C ASP A 259 30.31 0.69 4.34
N LYS A 260 30.47 0.27 5.60
CA LYS A 260 30.11 -1.09 6.02
C LYS A 260 29.36 -1.16 7.35
N ALA A 261 28.49 -2.17 7.44
CA ALA A 261 27.84 -2.63 8.67
C ALA A 261 28.52 -3.91 9.18
N ASN A 262 28.42 -4.18 10.48
CA ASN A 262 28.85 -5.44 11.05
C ASN A 262 27.74 -6.47 10.86
N ILE A 263 28.05 -7.61 10.24
CA ILE A 263 27.13 -8.74 10.05
C ILE A 263 27.54 -9.87 10.98
N ILE A 264 26.56 -10.46 11.69
CA ILE A 264 26.76 -11.68 12.45
C ILE A 264 25.61 -12.64 12.13
N ARG A 265 25.95 -13.83 11.64
CA ARG A 265 25.00 -14.93 11.45
C ARG A 265 25.38 -16.06 12.41
N ALA A 266 24.43 -16.64 13.11
CA ALA A 266 24.70 -17.71 14.08
C ALA A 266 23.67 -18.84 14.03
N VAL A 267 24.13 -20.05 14.34
CA VAL A 267 23.33 -21.26 14.58
C VAL A 267 23.76 -21.93 15.87
N ALA A 268 22.84 -22.64 16.51
CA ALA A 268 23.12 -23.57 17.59
C ALA A 268 23.16 -25.00 17.06
N VAL A 269 24.09 -25.81 17.56
CA VAL A 269 24.25 -27.22 17.18
C VAL A 269 24.17 -28.08 18.43
N ASP A 270 23.28 -29.06 18.44
CA ASP A 270 23.10 -29.94 19.59
C ASP A 270 24.10 -31.13 19.59
N ALA A 271 24.06 -31.95 20.65
CA ALA A 271 24.93 -33.11 20.79
C ALA A 271 24.73 -34.19 19.69
N SER A 272 23.60 -34.16 18.98
CA SER A 272 23.29 -35.09 17.88
C SER A 272 23.72 -34.53 16.51
N GLY A 273 24.26 -33.31 16.47
CA GLY A 273 24.68 -32.64 15.24
C GLY A 273 23.53 -31.96 14.48
N ARG A 274 22.33 -31.84 15.08
CA ARG A 274 21.23 -31.06 14.51
C ARG A 274 21.53 -29.57 14.65
N VAL A 275 21.11 -28.76 13.68
CA VAL A 275 21.47 -27.34 13.57
C VAL A 275 20.20 -26.50 13.59
N SER A 276 20.12 -25.49 14.46
CA SER A 276 19.00 -24.54 14.51
C SER A 276 18.85 -23.74 13.22
N ASP A 277 17.75 -22.98 13.12
CA ASP A 277 17.64 -21.94 12.09
C ASP A 277 18.73 -20.88 12.28
N VAL A 278 19.09 -20.22 11.18
CA VAL A 278 20.10 -19.16 11.17
C VAL A 278 19.51 -17.85 11.66
N ILE A 279 20.04 -17.30 12.74
CA ILE A 279 19.74 -15.94 13.17
C ILE A 279 20.76 -14.98 12.57
N THR A 280 20.27 -13.92 11.94
CA THR A 280 21.10 -12.89 11.30
C THR A 280 20.90 -11.55 11.98
N ARG A 281 22.00 -10.83 12.20
CA ARG A 281 22.00 -9.48 12.77
C ARG A 281 22.88 -8.53 11.98
N THR A 282 22.37 -7.32 11.77
CA THR A 282 23.05 -6.21 11.10
C THR A 282 23.22 -5.04 12.07
N TYR A 283 24.46 -4.61 12.29
CA TYR A 283 24.80 -3.52 13.19
C TYR A 283 25.53 -2.38 12.45
N PHE A 284 24.89 -1.23 12.35
CA PHE A 284 25.50 -0.01 11.81
C PHE A 284 26.24 0.75 12.91
N VAL A 285 27.51 1.09 12.66
CA VAL A 285 28.45 1.62 13.67
C VAL A 285 29.37 2.64 13.00
N GLY A 286 29.81 3.66 13.76
CA GLY A 286 30.70 4.69 13.23
C GLY A 286 30.05 5.46 12.08
N LYS A 287 30.70 5.51 10.91
CA LYS A 287 30.18 6.23 9.72
C LYS A 287 28.74 5.85 9.36
N THR A 288 28.40 4.57 9.45
CA THR A 288 27.04 4.10 9.12
C THR A 288 26.02 4.43 10.21
N ASN A 289 26.46 4.73 11.43
CA ASN A 289 25.62 5.18 12.55
C ASN A 289 25.48 6.71 12.65
N SER A 290 26.50 7.46 12.25
CA SER A 290 26.55 8.93 12.31
C SER A 290 26.25 9.63 10.98
N GLY A 291 26.15 8.87 9.88
CA GLY A 291 25.83 9.38 8.55
C GLY A 291 24.32 9.52 8.30
N TYR A 292 23.96 9.77 7.04
CA TYR A 292 22.56 9.99 6.62
C TYR A 292 21.66 8.74 6.72
N TYR A 293 22.24 7.55 6.94
CA TYR A 293 21.50 6.29 6.88
C TYR A 293 20.36 6.21 7.89
N LYS A 294 20.52 6.80 9.08
CA LYS A 294 19.47 6.83 10.11
C LYS A 294 18.24 7.64 9.71
N ASP A 295 18.39 8.61 8.82
CA ASP A 295 17.29 9.50 8.42
C ASP A 295 16.56 8.98 7.18
N MET A 296 16.90 7.77 6.74
CA MET A 296 16.42 7.16 5.49
C MET A 296 15.83 5.78 5.74
N LYS A 297 15.11 5.27 4.74
CA LYS A 297 14.86 3.84 4.65
C LYS A 297 16.15 3.11 4.30
N VAL A 298 16.55 2.13 5.09
CA VAL A 298 17.73 1.29 4.82
C VAL A 298 17.31 -0.16 4.76
N VAL A 299 17.64 -0.83 3.67
CA VAL A 299 17.38 -2.25 3.47
C VAL A 299 18.71 -3.00 3.54
N SER A 300 18.88 -3.83 4.57
CA SER A 300 20.00 -4.77 4.68
C SER A 300 19.55 -6.13 4.14
N ILE A 301 20.22 -6.60 3.09
CA ILE A 301 20.09 -7.96 2.58
C ILE A 301 21.33 -8.73 3.01
N VAL A 302 21.15 -9.85 3.71
CA VAL A 302 22.24 -10.74 4.09
C VAL A 302 21.96 -12.12 3.51
N THR A 303 22.89 -12.67 2.74
CA THR A 303 22.74 -13.95 2.06
C THR A 303 24.08 -14.66 1.98
N ASP A 304 24.07 -15.95 1.67
CA ASP A 304 25.33 -16.61 1.34
C ASP A 304 25.93 -15.95 0.09
N PRO A 305 27.20 -15.50 0.08
CA PRO A 305 27.80 -14.85 -1.09
C PRO A 305 27.69 -15.68 -2.37
N ASP A 306 27.69 -17.02 -2.26
CA ASP A 306 27.50 -17.92 -3.41
C ASP A 306 26.12 -17.75 -4.07
N ASN A 307 25.08 -17.37 -3.31
CA ASN A 307 23.77 -17.06 -3.90
C ASN A 307 23.84 -15.91 -4.92
N LEU A 308 24.79 -15.00 -4.76
CA LEU A 308 24.97 -13.86 -5.66
C LEU A 308 26.07 -14.12 -6.70
N PHE A 309 27.20 -14.72 -6.30
CA PHE A 309 28.42 -14.71 -7.09
C PHE A 309 28.96 -16.07 -7.51
N ASN A 310 28.31 -17.17 -7.11
CA ASN A 310 28.69 -18.50 -7.60
C ASN A 310 28.60 -18.58 -9.13
N TYR A 311 29.57 -19.26 -9.75
CA TYR A 311 29.66 -19.36 -11.20
C TYR A 311 28.41 -20.00 -11.85
N ASP A 312 27.89 -21.08 -11.27
CA ASP A 312 26.78 -21.85 -11.83
C ASP A 312 25.41 -21.30 -11.43
N THR A 313 25.31 -20.74 -10.22
CA THR A 313 24.02 -20.47 -9.57
C THR A 313 23.89 -19.07 -9.00
N GLY A 314 24.96 -18.28 -8.97
CA GLY A 314 24.96 -16.92 -8.46
C GLY A 314 24.13 -16.00 -9.32
N ILE A 315 23.13 -15.35 -8.73
CA ILE A 315 22.12 -14.59 -9.49
C ILE A 315 22.62 -13.23 -9.97
N TYR A 316 23.78 -12.75 -9.53
CA TYR A 316 24.27 -11.40 -9.80
C TYR A 316 25.37 -11.34 -10.87
N VAL A 317 25.93 -12.49 -11.25
CA VAL A 317 27.12 -12.59 -12.12
C VAL A 317 26.76 -12.91 -13.57
N LEU A 318 27.73 -12.71 -14.48
CA LEU A 318 27.67 -13.26 -15.84
C LEU A 318 27.53 -14.79 -15.78
N GLY A 319 28.47 -15.43 -15.08
CA GLY A 319 28.43 -16.87 -14.75
C GLY A 319 28.40 -17.81 -15.96
N ARG A 320 28.08 -19.07 -15.69
CA ARG A 320 28.03 -20.16 -16.68
C ARG A 320 27.20 -19.82 -17.90
N HIS A 321 26.01 -19.25 -17.71
CA HIS A 321 25.09 -18.99 -18.83
C HIS A 321 25.63 -17.97 -19.83
N TYR A 322 26.45 -17.04 -19.37
CA TYR A 322 27.14 -16.11 -20.26
C TYR A 322 28.24 -16.81 -21.08
N ASP A 323 29.04 -17.66 -20.43
CA ASP A 323 30.09 -18.41 -21.13
C ASP A 323 29.50 -19.39 -22.15
N GLU A 324 28.39 -20.04 -21.83
CA GLU A 324 27.64 -20.92 -22.75
C GLU A 324 27.09 -20.14 -23.96
N ASP A 325 26.47 -18.97 -23.75
CA ASP A 325 25.98 -18.12 -24.83
C ASP A 325 27.13 -17.61 -25.72
N ASN A 326 28.24 -17.19 -25.10
CA ASN A 326 29.39 -16.64 -25.80
C ASN A 326 30.26 -17.71 -26.53
N THR A 327 30.22 -18.97 -26.08
CA THR A 327 30.90 -20.08 -26.76
C THR A 327 30.06 -20.70 -27.88
N SER A 328 28.73 -20.61 -27.80
CA SER A 328 27.81 -21.16 -28.82
C SER A 328 27.77 -20.37 -30.15
N THR A 329 28.26 -19.13 -30.17
CA THR A 329 28.24 -18.25 -31.37
C THR A 329 29.51 -18.28 -32.22
N GLY A 330 30.59 -18.94 -31.75
CA GLY A 330 31.73 -19.31 -32.59
C GLY A 330 32.59 -18.19 -33.21
N ILE A 331 32.48 -16.91 -32.80
CA ILE A 331 33.34 -15.84 -33.37
C ILE A 331 33.86 -14.88 -32.27
N PRO A 332 35.14 -15.01 -31.86
CA PRO A 332 35.79 -14.05 -30.99
C PRO A 332 36.46 -12.92 -31.79
N GLY A 333 35.85 -11.73 -31.78
CA GLY A 333 36.49 -10.46 -32.16
C GLY A 333 36.80 -10.25 -33.66
N TRP A 334 36.75 -8.98 -34.08
CA TRP A 334 36.97 -8.43 -35.45
C TRP A 334 35.76 -8.56 -36.40
N GLY A 335 35.12 -7.52 -36.96
CA GLY A 335 35.32 -6.07 -37.00
C GLY A 335 34.82 -5.53 -38.37
N GLY A 336 34.03 -4.44 -38.39
CA GLY A 336 33.87 -3.58 -39.58
C GLY A 336 32.43 -3.38 -40.13
N PRO A 337 32.16 -2.22 -40.78
CA PRO A 337 30.81 -1.75 -41.09
C PRO A 337 30.22 -2.48 -42.29
N GLY A 338 29.18 -3.28 -42.04
CA GLY A 338 28.42 -3.96 -43.10
C GLY A 338 28.02 -5.40 -42.76
N GLY A 339 27.28 -5.59 -41.66
CA GLY A 339 26.35 -6.70 -41.45
C GLY A 339 26.87 -8.14 -41.41
N PHE A 340 27.08 -8.68 -40.20
CA PHE A 340 26.71 -10.02 -39.72
C PHE A 340 26.50 -9.89 -38.19
N GLY A 341 25.37 -10.37 -37.66
CA GLY A 341 24.73 -9.83 -36.44
C GLY A 341 25.52 -9.90 -35.13
N PHE A 342 25.83 -8.75 -34.55
CA PHE A 342 26.31 -8.61 -33.17
C PHE A 342 25.13 -8.59 -32.21
N LYS A 343 25.09 -9.48 -31.21
CA LYS A 343 24.19 -9.31 -30.06
C LYS A 343 24.61 -8.05 -29.31
N GLN A 344 23.64 -7.20 -28.99
CA GLN A 344 23.88 -6.06 -28.10
C GLN A 344 24.15 -6.58 -26.69
N ALA A 345 24.87 -5.81 -25.87
CA ALA A 345 25.30 -6.25 -24.55
C ALA A 345 24.14 -6.69 -23.63
N TRP A 346 22.94 -6.12 -23.83
CA TRP A 346 21.72 -6.48 -23.10
C TRP A 346 20.94 -7.66 -23.68
N GLU A 347 21.33 -8.15 -24.85
CA GLU A 347 20.76 -9.35 -25.50
C GLU A 347 21.56 -10.61 -25.14
N MET A 348 22.67 -10.46 -24.42
CA MET A 348 23.51 -11.56 -23.96
C MET A 348 22.85 -12.24 -22.75
N GLU A 349 22.83 -13.57 -22.76
CA GLU A 349 22.40 -14.39 -21.64
C GLU A 349 23.46 -14.39 -20.53
N ALA A 350 23.02 -14.56 -19.29
CA ALA A 350 23.87 -14.63 -18.09
C ALA A 350 23.10 -15.28 -16.94
N ASN A 351 23.74 -15.57 -15.82
CA ASN A 351 23.02 -16.08 -14.65
C ASN A 351 21.95 -15.07 -14.19
N TYR A 352 22.24 -13.77 -14.25
CA TYR A 352 21.26 -12.73 -13.89
C TYR A 352 20.10 -12.57 -14.89
N THR A 353 20.16 -13.20 -16.09
CA THR A 353 19.03 -13.19 -17.04
C THR A 353 18.01 -14.27 -16.73
N GLN A 354 18.40 -15.27 -15.94
CA GLN A 354 17.56 -16.42 -15.60
C GLN A 354 16.42 -16.03 -14.66
N SER A 355 15.33 -16.80 -14.70
CA SER A 355 14.08 -16.52 -13.99
C SER A 355 13.46 -17.81 -13.45
N GLY A 356 12.31 -17.75 -12.78
CA GLY A 356 11.70 -18.94 -12.17
C GLY A 356 12.05 -19.12 -10.69
N ARG A 357 11.44 -20.15 -10.07
CA ARG A 357 11.58 -20.47 -8.63
C ARG A 357 12.98 -20.97 -8.31
N GLU A 358 13.57 -21.69 -9.25
CA GLU A 358 14.91 -22.26 -9.23
C GLU A 358 16.03 -21.20 -9.30
N TRP A 359 15.70 -19.96 -9.67
CA TRP A 359 16.61 -18.80 -9.65
C TRP A 359 16.31 -17.81 -8.52
N GLU A 360 15.43 -18.17 -7.59
CA GLU A 360 15.24 -17.46 -6.34
C GLU A 360 16.27 -17.95 -5.31
N ARG A 361 16.82 -17.04 -4.50
CA ARG A 361 17.82 -17.37 -3.47
C ARG A 361 17.35 -16.93 -2.09
N PRO A 362 17.64 -17.70 -1.03
CA PRO A 362 17.28 -17.30 0.32
C PRO A 362 18.13 -16.11 0.79
N ALA A 363 17.52 -15.18 1.51
CA ALA A 363 18.21 -14.08 2.18
C ALA A 363 17.50 -13.70 3.49
N ALA A 364 18.23 -13.17 4.45
CA ALA A 364 17.66 -12.41 5.55
C ALA A 364 17.53 -10.94 5.13
N MET A 365 16.36 -10.34 5.34
CA MET A 365 16.12 -8.93 5.07
C MET A 365 15.72 -8.21 6.35
N THR A 366 16.47 -7.15 6.65
CA THR A 366 16.10 -6.20 7.71
C THR A 366 15.88 -4.82 7.07
N VAL A 367 14.75 -4.18 7.39
CA VAL A 367 14.44 -2.82 6.94
C VAL A 367 14.42 -1.90 8.15
N PHE A 368 15.10 -0.76 8.01
CA PHE A 368 15.08 0.33 8.95
C PHE A 368 14.36 1.53 8.32
N ASP A 369 13.56 2.23 9.10
CA ASP A 369 12.97 3.50 8.72
C ASP A 369 13.17 4.50 9.86
N LYS A 370 13.81 5.63 9.57
CA LYS A 370 14.21 6.64 10.56
C LYS A 370 15.03 6.04 11.72
N GLY A 371 15.89 5.08 11.41
CA GLY A 371 16.78 4.41 12.36
C GLY A 371 16.14 3.27 13.14
N GLU A 372 14.82 3.09 13.03
CA GLU A 372 14.08 2.05 13.73
C GLU A 372 13.92 0.81 12.86
N LYS A 373 14.09 -0.38 13.44
CA LYS A 373 13.87 -1.66 12.75
C LYS A 373 12.36 -1.88 12.55
N VAL A 374 11.91 -1.96 11.31
CA VAL A 374 10.48 -2.11 10.96
C VAL A 374 10.13 -3.45 10.30
N ILE A 375 11.10 -4.10 9.64
CA ILE A 375 10.98 -5.48 9.13
C ILE A 375 12.24 -6.24 9.51
N ASP A 376 12.09 -7.49 9.91
CA ASP A 376 13.19 -8.42 10.17
C ASP A 376 12.70 -9.84 9.88
N GLN A 377 12.96 -10.34 8.67
CA GLN A 377 12.52 -11.67 8.26
C GLN A 377 13.36 -12.25 7.12
N ASN A 378 13.27 -13.56 6.96
CA ASN A 378 13.80 -14.25 5.79
C ASN A 378 12.87 -14.06 4.57
N VAL A 379 13.48 -13.95 3.40
CA VAL A 379 12.85 -13.69 2.10
C VAL A 379 13.56 -14.46 0.99
N GLY A 380 12.88 -14.60 -0.15
CA GLY A 380 13.53 -14.94 -1.41
C GLY A 380 13.96 -13.68 -2.16
N ILE A 381 15.10 -13.73 -2.85
CA ILE A 381 15.58 -12.67 -3.73
C ILE A 381 15.82 -13.19 -5.15
N ARG A 382 15.51 -12.38 -6.17
CA ARG A 382 15.81 -12.68 -7.57
C ARG A 382 16.08 -11.39 -8.35
N ILE A 383 16.98 -11.43 -9.32
CA ILE A 383 17.18 -10.29 -10.22
C ILE A 383 15.93 -10.01 -11.05
N LYS A 384 15.67 -8.72 -11.31
CA LYS A 384 14.62 -8.23 -12.20
C LYS A 384 15.18 -7.19 -13.18
N GLY A 385 14.38 -6.86 -14.18
CA GLY A 385 14.67 -5.83 -15.18
C GLY A 385 14.61 -6.39 -16.59
N GLY A 386 14.65 -5.54 -17.60
CA GLY A 386 14.86 -5.93 -19.00
C GLY A 386 16.34 -5.80 -19.31
N ALA A 387 16.71 -4.72 -20.01
CA ALA A 387 18.10 -4.36 -20.28
C ALA A 387 18.89 -3.91 -19.03
N SER A 388 18.24 -3.30 -18.04
CA SER A 388 18.91 -2.80 -16.82
C SER A 388 19.56 -3.90 -15.98
N ARG A 389 19.14 -5.17 -16.14
CA ARG A 389 19.78 -6.29 -15.44
C ARG A 389 21.23 -6.52 -15.89
N HIS A 390 21.69 -5.87 -16.95
CA HIS A 390 23.08 -5.90 -17.42
C HIS A 390 23.94 -4.80 -16.78
N ASN A 391 23.33 -3.80 -16.13
CA ASN A 391 24.04 -2.81 -15.33
C ASN A 391 24.77 -3.49 -14.15
N ALA A 392 25.85 -2.86 -13.67
CA ALA A 392 26.56 -3.34 -12.49
C ALA A 392 25.71 -3.25 -11.22
N GLN A 393 24.86 -2.22 -11.11
CA GLN A 393 23.78 -2.16 -10.12
C GLN A 393 22.56 -2.85 -10.70
N LYS A 394 22.03 -3.87 -10.02
CA LYS A 394 20.86 -4.62 -10.50
C LYS A 394 19.69 -4.45 -9.56
N SER A 395 18.50 -4.42 -10.14
CA SER A 395 17.24 -4.46 -9.41
C SER A 395 16.97 -5.86 -8.84
N PHE A 396 16.31 -5.93 -7.69
CA PHE A 396 15.83 -7.18 -7.07
C PHE A 396 14.30 -7.21 -7.01
N ASN A 397 13.71 -8.39 -7.20
CA ASN A 397 12.42 -8.75 -6.60
C ASN A 397 12.70 -9.40 -5.25
N ILE A 398 11.92 -9.01 -4.24
CA ILE A 398 11.90 -9.59 -2.90
C ILE A 398 10.58 -10.33 -2.72
N TYR A 399 10.64 -11.56 -2.20
CA TYR A 399 9.48 -12.44 -2.02
C TYR A 399 9.33 -12.85 -0.56
N ALA A 400 8.18 -12.54 0.03
CA ALA A 400 7.75 -13.10 1.30
C ALA A 400 6.96 -14.39 1.05
N ARG A 401 7.44 -15.50 1.62
CA ARG A 401 6.90 -16.85 1.40
C ARG A 401 7.23 -17.75 2.60
N LEU A 402 6.34 -18.71 2.87
CA LEU A 402 6.51 -19.69 3.94
C LEU A 402 7.79 -20.52 3.81
N ASP A 403 8.23 -20.81 2.58
CA ASP A 403 9.48 -21.53 2.31
C ASP A 403 10.73 -20.81 2.85
N TYR A 404 10.65 -19.51 3.17
CA TYR A 404 11.75 -18.76 3.77
C TYR A 404 11.43 -18.23 5.17
N GLY A 405 10.19 -17.80 5.40
CA GLY A 405 9.76 -17.17 6.65
C GLY A 405 8.31 -16.68 6.55
N ALA A 406 8.02 -15.47 7.02
CA ALA A 406 6.66 -14.95 6.97
C ALA A 406 6.13 -14.84 5.52
N PRO A 407 4.84 -15.16 5.27
CA PRO A 407 4.25 -15.17 3.93
C PRO A 407 4.02 -13.77 3.34
N GLU A 408 4.05 -12.74 4.18
CA GLU A 408 3.83 -11.34 3.80
C GLU A 408 4.75 -10.43 4.62
N MET A 409 5.18 -9.32 4.02
CA MET A 409 5.83 -8.21 4.72
C MET A 409 4.74 -7.20 5.11
N THR A 410 4.52 -7.02 6.42
CA THR A 410 3.53 -6.08 6.93
C THR A 410 4.18 -4.76 7.34
N TYR A 411 4.22 -3.79 6.44
CA TYR A 411 4.71 -2.43 6.69
C TYR A 411 4.18 -1.45 5.63
N ASP A 412 4.08 -0.16 5.99
CA ASP A 412 3.80 0.91 5.03
C ASP A 412 5.11 1.37 4.38
N PHE A 413 5.54 0.67 3.34
CA PHE A 413 6.78 0.98 2.63
C PHE A 413 6.74 2.32 1.88
N PHE A 414 5.54 2.89 1.66
CA PHE A 414 5.32 3.98 0.71
C PHE A 414 4.75 5.24 1.36
N ASP A 415 4.91 5.37 2.67
CA ASP A 415 4.55 6.57 3.43
C ASP A 415 3.10 7.02 3.18
N GLY A 416 2.18 6.05 3.08
CA GLY A 416 0.76 6.29 2.87
C GLY A 416 0.35 6.57 1.41
N THR A 417 1.27 6.50 0.44
CA THR A 417 0.95 6.77 -0.98
C THR A 417 0.32 5.57 -1.71
N SER A 418 0.56 4.34 -1.24
CA SER A 418 -0.14 3.15 -1.73
C SER A 418 -1.50 3.02 -1.03
N VAL A 419 -2.61 3.27 -1.75
CA VAL A 419 -3.95 3.38 -1.15
C VAL A 419 -5.01 2.61 -1.92
N LYS A 420 -6.00 2.07 -1.21
CA LYS A 420 -7.15 1.37 -1.80
C LYS A 420 -8.12 2.38 -2.43
N ALA A 421 -8.45 2.21 -3.71
CA ALA A 421 -9.36 3.09 -4.43
C ALA A 421 -10.75 3.21 -3.77
N LYS A 422 -11.24 2.13 -3.14
CA LYS A 422 -12.55 2.10 -2.49
C LYS A 422 -12.70 3.06 -1.30
N ASN A 423 -11.64 3.30 -0.53
CA ASN A 423 -11.75 4.02 0.76
C ASN A 423 -10.52 4.82 1.17
N GLY A 424 -9.49 4.91 0.32
CA GLY A 424 -8.26 5.65 0.58
C GLY A 424 -7.39 5.07 1.70
N LYS A 425 -7.71 3.87 2.23
CA LYS A 425 -6.87 3.25 3.27
C LYS A 425 -5.55 2.80 2.68
N THR A 426 -4.48 2.98 3.44
CA THR A 426 -3.13 2.53 3.06
C THR A 426 -3.06 1.01 2.92
N VAL A 427 -2.39 0.52 1.88
CA VAL A 427 -1.97 -0.87 1.75
C VAL A 427 -0.71 -1.08 2.60
N LYS A 428 -0.68 -2.15 3.39
CA LYS A 428 0.42 -2.42 4.32
C LYS A 428 0.91 -3.86 4.31
N SER A 429 0.33 -4.73 3.50
CA SER A 429 0.75 -6.13 3.44
C SER A 429 1.16 -6.48 2.03
N TYR A 430 2.37 -7.03 1.88
CA TYR A 430 2.99 -7.28 0.58
C TYR A 430 3.61 -8.67 0.55
N THR A 431 3.17 -9.50 -0.40
CA THR A 431 3.86 -10.77 -0.69
C THR A 431 5.13 -10.56 -1.50
N LYS A 432 5.22 -9.44 -2.23
CA LYS A 432 6.35 -9.08 -3.07
C LYS A 432 6.55 -7.57 -3.10
N ILE A 433 7.80 -7.14 -3.12
CA ILE A 433 8.22 -5.77 -3.46
C ILE A 433 9.41 -5.84 -4.42
N SER A 434 9.70 -4.73 -5.10
CA SER A 434 10.92 -4.58 -5.88
C SER A 434 11.87 -3.58 -5.21
N LEU A 435 13.17 -3.86 -5.26
CA LEU A 435 14.21 -2.86 -5.09
C LEU A 435 14.72 -2.50 -6.48
N ARG A 436 14.35 -1.31 -6.98
CA ARG A 436 14.66 -0.84 -8.33
C ARG A 436 15.91 0.04 -8.33
N ASP A 437 16.82 -0.20 -9.28
CA ASP A 437 18.12 0.48 -9.41
C ASP A 437 18.05 1.84 -10.12
N GLY A 438 16.87 2.31 -10.51
CA GLY A 438 16.72 3.49 -11.36
C GLY A 438 16.69 3.18 -12.86
N GLY A 439 16.96 1.95 -13.31
CA GLY A 439 16.74 1.53 -14.71
C GLY A 439 17.56 2.35 -15.71
N ASN A 440 16.92 3.00 -16.68
CA ASN A 440 17.64 3.93 -17.58
C ASN A 440 18.12 5.19 -16.86
N ASP A 441 17.64 5.46 -15.65
CA ASP A 441 18.05 6.57 -14.78
C ASP A 441 19.16 6.18 -13.79
N ASN A 442 19.65 4.92 -13.80
CA ASN A 442 20.59 4.37 -12.81
C ASN A 442 21.87 5.22 -12.63
N ASN A 443 22.36 5.83 -13.70
CA ASN A 443 23.53 6.71 -13.67
C ASN A 443 23.17 8.20 -13.84
N ASN A 444 21.92 8.58 -13.62
CA ASN A 444 21.39 9.93 -13.79
C ASN A 444 20.62 10.35 -12.54
N ALA A 445 19.37 10.80 -12.66
CA ALA A 445 18.64 11.34 -11.53
C ALA A 445 18.14 10.24 -10.58
N ILE A 446 18.07 8.97 -11.00
CA ILE A 446 17.60 7.79 -10.24
C ILE A 446 16.11 7.84 -9.83
N PHE A 447 15.51 9.03 -9.62
CA PHE A 447 14.17 9.19 -9.04
C PHE A 447 13.03 9.46 -10.04
N ARG A 448 13.29 9.59 -11.35
CA ARG A 448 12.27 10.10 -12.29
C ARG A 448 11.02 9.24 -12.38
N ASP A 449 11.15 7.92 -12.25
CA ASP A 449 9.99 7.03 -12.26
C ASP A 449 9.07 7.32 -11.05
N SER A 450 9.65 7.49 -9.85
CA SER A 450 8.93 7.90 -8.64
C SER A 450 8.30 9.28 -8.78
N LEU A 451 9.04 10.26 -9.31
CA LEU A 451 8.50 11.60 -9.55
C LEU A 451 7.30 11.56 -10.50
N ASN A 452 7.46 10.96 -11.69
CA ASN A 452 6.44 10.94 -12.73
C ASN A 452 5.16 10.26 -12.26
N GLN A 453 5.26 9.05 -11.70
CA GLN A 453 4.09 8.32 -11.24
C GLN A 453 3.40 9.03 -10.06
N SER A 454 4.17 9.68 -9.16
CA SER A 454 3.59 10.49 -8.08
C SER A 454 2.87 11.76 -8.58
N LEU A 455 3.18 12.26 -9.78
CA LEU A 455 2.52 13.43 -10.36
C LEU A 455 1.14 13.11 -10.89
N VAL A 456 0.86 11.84 -11.20
CA VAL A 456 -0.40 11.35 -11.79
C VAL A 456 -1.14 10.36 -10.89
N ALA A 457 -0.75 10.27 -9.61
CA ALA A 457 -1.35 9.34 -8.64
C ALA A 457 -2.85 9.61 -8.37
N ASP A 458 -3.36 10.79 -8.73
CA ASP A 458 -4.76 11.19 -8.64
C ASP A 458 -5.58 10.85 -9.90
N ARG A 459 -4.99 10.16 -10.88
CA ARG A 459 -5.58 9.85 -12.18
C ARG A 459 -6.14 8.44 -12.27
N ASP A 460 -6.99 8.19 -13.28
CA ASP A 460 -7.74 6.93 -13.41
C ASP A 460 -6.91 5.78 -14.04
N CYS A 461 -5.58 5.94 -14.04
CA CYS A 461 -4.62 4.94 -14.48
C CYS A 461 -4.02 4.19 -13.29
N GLY A 462 -3.66 2.93 -13.50
CA GLY A 462 -2.77 2.25 -12.57
C GLY A 462 -1.42 2.96 -12.50
N HIS A 463 -0.85 3.03 -11.30
CA HIS A 463 0.47 3.58 -11.04
C HIS A 463 1.09 2.88 -9.83
N GLN A 464 2.41 2.83 -9.75
CA GLN A 464 3.14 2.22 -8.64
C GLN A 464 3.46 3.28 -7.59
N ALA A 465 3.16 2.99 -6.34
CA ALA A 465 3.78 3.69 -5.23
C ALA A 465 5.27 3.31 -5.15
N MET A 466 6.11 4.29 -4.81
CA MET A 466 7.55 4.13 -4.67
C MET A 466 8.09 4.94 -3.49
N SER A 467 9.17 4.44 -2.87
CA SER A 467 9.89 5.15 -1.80
C SER A 467 11.39 4.86 -1.92
N GLU A 468 12.23 5.87 -1.83
CA GLU A 468 13.67 5.73 -1.94
C GLU A 468 14.28 5.11 -0.69
N CYS A 469 15.29 4.27 -0.89
CA CYS A 469 16.01 3.59 0.18
C CYS A 469 17.50 3.45 -0.15
N ILE A 470 18.30 3.14 0.86
CA ILE A 470 19.69 2.72 0.71
C ILE A 470 19.76 1.22 0.93
N VAL A 471 20.47 0.51 0.06
CA VAL A 471 20.68 -0.94 0.19
C VAL A 471 22.10 -1.23 0.69
N PHE A 472 22.21 -2.17 1.63
CA PHE A 472 23.44 -2.85 2.00
C PHE A 472 23.32 -4.34 1.69
N ILE A 473 24.34 -4.94 1.09
CA ILE A 473 24.41 -6.38 0.81
C ILE A 473 25.58 -6.97 1.59
N ASP A 474 25.31 -7.95 2.46
CA ASP A 474 26.25 -8.53 3.43
C ASP A 474 27.09 -7.47 4.15
N GLY A 475 26.42 -6.38 4.50
CA GLY A 475 27.01 -5.26 5.22
C GLY A 475 27.81 -4.28 4.36
N GLU A 476 27.98 -4.47 3.06
CA GLU A 476 28.62 -3.47 2.18
C GLU A 476 27.59 -2.53 1.54
N PHE A 477 27.87 -1.22 1.57
CA PHE A 477 27.02 -0.22 0.92
C PHE A 477 26.85 -0.53 -0.56
N TRP A 478 25.59 -0.70 -0.99
CA TRP A 478 25.25 -1.07 -2.35
C TRP A 478 24.73 0.10 -3.17
N GLY A 479 24.11 1.13 -2.57
CA GLY A 479 23.65 2.33 -3.27
C GLY A 479 22.19 2.68 -3.03
N ILE A 480 21.72 3.75 -3.66
CA ILE A 480 20.30 4.13 -3.70
C ILE A 480 19.50 3.12 -4.54
N TYR A 481 18.35 2.75 -4.02
CA TYR A 481 17.30 2.01 -4.72
C TYR A 481 15.94 2.68 -4.47
N GLN A 482 14.96 2.37 -5.31
CA GLN A 482 13.55 2.67 -5.07
C GLN A 482 12.87 1.37 -4.63
N ILE A 483 12.25 1.35 -3.45
CA ILE A 483 11.25 0.33 -3.13
C ILE A 483 10.06 0.62 -4.04
N CYS A 484 9.59 -0.37 -4.80
CA CYS A 484 8.46 -0.23 -5.71
C CYS A 484 7.43 -1.35 -5.47
N GLU A 485 6.16 -1.01 -5.58
CA GLU A 485 5.09 -2.02 -5.64
C GLU A 485 5.31 -2.99 -6.82
N LYS A 486 4.98 -4.27 -6.64
CA LYS A 486 4.96 -5.22 -7.77
C LYS A 486 3.60 -5.14 -8.45
N LEU A 487 3.61 -4.82 -9.75
CA LEU A 487 2.42 -4.95 -10.59
C LEU A 487 2.16 -6.43 -10.89
N ASP A 488 1.16 -6.99 -10.22
CA ASP A 488 0.63 -8.35 -10.43
C ASP A 488 -0.84 -8.42 -9.99
N ASN A 489 -1.44 -9.61 -9.96
CA ASN A 489 -2.82 -9.76 -9.53
C ASN A 489 -3.06 -9.31 -8.06
N ALA A 490 -2.04 -9.30 -7.20
CA ALA A 490 -2.18 -8.85 -5.82
C ALA A 490 -2.30 -7.34 -5.76
N TYR A 491 -1.48 -6.60 -6.51
CA TYR A 491 -1.63 -5.15 -6.66
C TYR A 491 -3.04 -4.78 -7.12
N ILE A 492 -3.57 -5.41 -8.16
CA ILE A 492 -4.93 -5.11 -8.64
C ILE A 492 -5.98 -5.41 -7.57
N SER A 493 -5.80 -6.50 -6.82
CA SER A 493 -6.70 -6.87 -5.74
C SER A 493 -6.68 -5.89 -4.58
N ASP A 494 -5.48 -5.48 -4.15
CA ASP A 494 -5.29 -4.60 -3.01
C ASP A 494 -5.77 -3.18 -3.29
N HIS A 495 -5.53 -2.67 -4.50
CA HIS A 495 -5.89 -1.31 -4.92
C HIS A 495 -7.35 -1.19 -5.36
N TYR A 496 -7.84 -2.13 -6.18
CA TYR A 496 -9.16 -2.01 -6.84
C TYR A 496 -10.21 -2.97 -6.29
N GLY A 497 -9.87 -3.83 -5.33
CA GLY A 497 -10.82 -4.76 -4.71
C GLY A 497 -11.32 -5.87 -5.66
N VAL A 498 -10.63 -6.09 -6.78
CA VAL A 498 -10.91 -7.18 -7.72
C VAL A 498 -10.31 -8.48 -7.15
N LYS A 499 -10.97 -9.62 -7.36
CA LYS A 499 -10.40 -10.90 -6.88
C LYS A 499 -9.18 -11.26 -7.71
N LYS A 500 -8.08 -11.71 -7.08
CA LYS A 500 -6.84 -12.11 -7.78
C LYS A 500 -7.12 -13.10 -8.93
N SER A 501 -8.03 -14.06 -8.74
CA SER A 501 -8.43 -15.05 -9.75
C SER A 501 -9.13 -14.49 -10.99
N ASP A 502 -9.63 -13.26 -10.88
CA ASP A 502 -10.46 -12.62 -11.90
C ASP A 502 -9.65 -11.54 -12.63
N VAL A 503 -8.40 -11.31 -12.26
CA VAL A 503 -7.52 -10.33 -12.93
C VAL A 503 -6.98 -10.93 -14.24
N ALA A 504 -7.15 -10.19 -15.33
CA ALA A 504 -6.36 -10.36 -16.54
C ALA A 504 -5.42 -9.15 -16.70
N MET A 505 -4.15 -9.40 -17.02
CA MET A 505 -3.14 -8.36 -17.22
C MET A 505 -2.29 -8.72 -18.44
N ILE A 506 -2.23 -7.79 -19.39
CA ILE A 506 -1.35 -7.86 -20.55
C ILE A 506 -0.21 -6.88 -20.33
N LYS A 507 1.04 -7.33 -20.46
CA LYS A 507 2.23 -6.52 -20.27
C LYS A 507 3.24 -6.82 -21.37
N GLU A 508 3.77 -5.80 -22.01
CA GLU A 508 4.70 -5.94 -23.15
C GLU A 508 4.14 -6.80 -24.31
N GLY A 509 2.81 -6.87 -24.45
CA GLY A 509 2.14 -7.70 -25.46
C GLY A 509 2.00 -9.18 -25.07
N GLU A 510 2.34 -9.54 -23.83
CA GLU A 510 2.25 -10.91 -23.30
C GLU A 510 1.30 -10.99 -22.11
N VAL A 511 0.78 -12.18 -21.81
CA VAL A 511 -0.06 -12.42 -20.63
C VAL A 511 0.82 -12.45 -19.38
N GLU A 512 0.71 -11.44 -18.52
CA GLU A 512 1.30 -11.46 -17.16
C GLU A 512 0.36 -12.21 -16.19
N GLU A 513 -0.95 -11.98 -16.32
CA GLU A 513 -2.00 -12.65 -15.53
C GLU A 513 -3.21 -12.94 -16.43
N GLY A 514 -3.89 -14.06 -16.24
CA GLY A 514 -5.07 -14.45 -17.04
C GLY A 514 -4.75 -15.54 -18.07
N SER A 515 -5.33 -15.43 -19.26
CA SER A 515 -5.32 -16.48 -20.30
C SER A 515 -5.03 -15.93 -21.70
N ASP A 516 -4.69 -16.82 -22.64
CA ASP A 516 -4.51 -16.45 -24.06
C ASP A 516 -5.76 -15.82 -24.68
N ALA A 517 -6.96 -16.14 -24.17
CA ALA A 517 -8.20 -15.51 -24.61
C ALA A 517 -8.28 -14.03 -24.22
N ASP A 518 -7.66 -13.65 -23.09
CA ASP A 518 -7.56 -12.25 -22.67
C ASP A 518 -6.64 -11.47 -23.60
N LEU A 519 -5.50 -12.06 -23.99
CA LEU A 519 -4.61 -11.47 -24.99
C LEU A 519 -5.29 -11.32 -26.35
N GLN A 520 -6.09 -12.30 -26.76
CA GLN A 520 -6.88 -12.22 -28.00
C GLN A 520 -7.93 -11.10 -27.95
N ASP A 521 -8.65 -10.93 -26.83
CA ASP A 521 -9.62 -9.84 -26.67
C ASP A 521 -8.92 -8.46 -26.71
N TRP A 522 -7.78 -8.32 -26.03
CA TRP A 522 -6.96 -7.11 -26.07
C TRP A 522 -6.49 -6.79 -27.50
N ASN A 523 -5.93 -7.77 -28.21
CA ASN A 523 -5.47 -7.58 -29.58
C ASN A 523 -6.62 -7.27 -30.54
N ALA A 524 -7.79 -7.89 -30.36
CA ALA A 524 -8.99 -7.60 -31.14
C ALA A 524 -9.51 -6.17 -30.93
N LEU A 525 -9.44 -5.65 -29.69
CA LEU A 525 -9.73 -4.25 -29.39
C LEU A 525 -8.77 -3.31 -30.13
N LEU A 526 -7.45 -3.53 -30.00
CA LEU A 526 -6.44 -2.67 -30.63
C LEU A 526 -6.59 -2.64 -32.15
N GLN A 527 -6.66 -3.83 -32.77
CA GLN A 527 -6.80 -3.97 -34.22
C GLN A 527 -8.13 -3.42 -34.70
N GLY A 528 -9.22 -3.70 -33.99
CA GLY A 528 -10.56 -3.26 -34.35
C GLY A 528 -10.71 -1.74 -34.32
N ALA A 529 -10.08 -1.08 -33.34
CA ALA A 529 -10.00 0.38 -33.30
C ALA A 529 -9.11 0.95 -34.42
N ALA A 530 -7.93 0.37 -34.63
CA ALA A 530 -6.95 0.84 -35.63
C ALA A 530 -7.48 0.74 -37.07
N ASN A 531 -8.17 -0.35 -37.41
CA ASN A 531 -8.71 -0.58 -38.75
C ASN A 531 -10.15 -0.03 -38.96
N GLY A 532 -10.78 0.50 -37.91
CA GLY A 532 -12.12 1.07 -37.95
C GLY A 532 -13.27 0.06 -38.01
N SER A 533 -13.03 -1.21 -37.69
CA SER A 533 -14.08 -2.23 -37.59
C SER A 533 -14.89 -2.15 -36.30
N LEU A 534 -14.37 -1.49 -35.26
CA LEU A 534 -15.12 -1.13 -34.05
C LEU A 534 -15.52 0.35 -34.09
N SER A 535 -16.77 0.65 -33.75
CA SER A 535 -17.21 2.03 -33.52
C SER A 535 -16.60 2.60 -32.24
N TYR A 536 -16.62 3.92 -32.08
CA TYR A 536 -16.13 4.58 -30.88
C TYR A 536 -16.86 4.11 -29.61
N GLU A 537 -18.18 3.87 -29.72
CA GLU A 537 -19.02 3.37 -28.64
C GLU A 537 -18.63 1.95 -28.24
N GLN A 538 -18.43 1.06 -29.23
CA GLN A 538 -17.98 -0.31 -28.99
C GLN A 538 -16.58 -0.36 -28.35
N ILE A 539 -15.71 0.59 -28.68
CA ILE A 539 -14.41 0.75 -28.03
C ILE A 539 -14.62 1.16 -26.56
N CYS A 540 -15.46 2.16 -26.28
CA CYS A 540 -15.77 2.62 -24.92
C CYS A 540 -16.45 1.57 -24.03
N GLU A 541 -17.09 0.55 -24.63
CA GLU A 541 -17.60 -0.62 -23.92
C GLU A 541 -16.48 -1.58 -23.47
N LYS A 542 -15.35 -1.59 -24.18
CA LYS A 542 -14.23 -2.51 -23.94
C LYS A 542 -13.06 -1.91 -23.16
N ILE A 543 -12.87 -0.59 -23.22
CA ILE A 543 -11.79 0.11 -22.52
C ILE A 543 -12.36 1.26 -21.69
N ASP A 544 -11.76 1.49 -20.53
CA ASP A 544 -11.96 2.71 -19.77
C ASP A 544 -11.28 3.85 -20.53
N ILE A 545 -12.08 4.63 -21.27
CA ILE A 545 -11.54 5.63 -22.19
C ILE A 545 -10.86 6.78 -21.45
N GLN A 546 -11.27 7.11 -20.22
CA GLN A 546 -10.61 8.15 -19.42
C GLN A 546 -9.23 7.68 -18.96
N SER A 547 -9.12 6.45 -18.47
CA SER A 547 -7.83 5.81 -18.16
C SER A 547 -6.90 5.81 -19.37
N PHE A 548 -7.42 5.49 -20.57
CA PHE A 548 -6.64 5.53 -21.80
C PHE A 548 -6.15 6.94 -22.15
N MET A 549 -7.00 7.97 -22.02
CA MET A 549 -6.62 9.36 -22.26
C MET A 549 -5.60 9.89 -21.24
N ASP A 550 -5.81 9.64 -19.94
CA ASP A 550 -4.89 10.02 -18.87
C ASP A 550 -3.49 9.40 -19.11
N TYR A 551 -3.46 8.12 -19.51
CA TYR A 551 -2.24 7.39 -19.83
C TYR A 551 -1.45 8.01 -20.99
N PHE A 552 -2.12 8.22 -22.14
CA PHE A 552 -1.49 8.83 -23.31
C PHE A 552 -1.07 10.27 -23.04
N ALA A 553 -1.88 11.06 -22.33
CA ALA A 553 -1.58 12.43 -22.01
C ALA A 553 -0.28 12.54 -21.19
N ALA A 554 -0.13 11.72 -20.14
CA ALA A 554 1.07 11.71 -19.31
C ALA A 554 2.33 11.27 -20.08
N GLN A 555 2.26 10.15 -20.82
CA GLN A 555 3.42 9.65 -21.59
C GLN A 555 3.88 10.65 -22.67
N ILE A 556 2.95 11.30 -23.35
CA ILE A 556 3.23 12.36 -24.31
C ILE A 556 3.84 13.58 -23.60
N TYR A 557 3.30 14.01 -22.45
CA TYR A 557 3.81 15.17 -21.72
C TYR A 557 5.26 14.96 -21.27
N TRP A 558 5.58 13.77 -20.72
CA TRP A 558 6.93 13.38 -20.31
C TRP A 558 7.92 13.21 -21.46
N SER A 559 7.40 13.13 -22.70
CA SER A 559 8.17 12.80 -23.89
C SER A 559 8.91 11.47 -23.72
N ASN A 560 8.24 10.46 -23.17
CA ASN A 560 8.82 9.14 -22.96
C ASN A 560 9.15 8.48 -24.32
N GLN A 561 10.42 8.17 -24.53
CA GLN A 561 10.92 7.66 -25.81
C GLN A 561 10.98 6.14 -25.90
N ASP A 562 10.88 5.44 -24.78
CA ASP A 562 10.86 3.97 -24.77
C ASP A 562 9.43 3.45 -25.02
N TRP A 563 8.44 4.25 -24.63
CA TRP A 563 7.02 4.06 -24.94
C TRP A 563 6.63 4.68 -26.31
N PRO A 564 5.71 4.08 -27.10
CA PRO A 564 4.93 2.85 -26.86
C PRO A 564 5.57 1.56 -27.40
N LYS A 565 6.86 1.57 -27.78
CA LYS A 565 7.50 0.34 -28.28
C LYS A 565 7.68 -0.70 -27.18
N ARG A 566 7.89 -0.21 -25.96
CA ARG A 566 7.95 -0.94 -24.70
C ARG A 566 7.12 -0.19 -23.66
N ASN A 567 7.10 -0.70 -22.44
CA ASN A 567 6.55 -0.11 -21.24
C ASN A 567 5.03 0.13 -21.35
N ILE A 568 4.33 -0.91 -21.85
CA ILE A 568 2.87 -0.95 -21.95
C ILE A 568 2.34 -2.06 -21.07
N ALA A 569 1.38 -1.73 -20.21
CA ALA A 569 0.56 -2.72 -19.54
C ALA A 569 -0.89 -2.25 -19.43
N SER A 570 -1.78 -3.23 -19.45
CA SER A 570 -3.21 -3.04 -19.27
C SER A 570 -3.79 -4.18 -18.45
N TRP A 571 -4.90 -3.92 -17.77
CA TRP A 571 -5.57 -4.92 -16.96
C TRP A 571 -7.09 -4.79 -17.04
N ARG A 572 -7.81 -5.87 -16.73
CA ARG A 572 -9.26 -5.87 -16.53
C ARG A 572 -9.68 -6.91 -15.50
N SER A 573 -10.93 -6.82 -15.04
CA SER A 573 -11.59 -7.91 -14.34
C SER A 573 -12.36 -8.79 -15.32
N ASN A 574 -12.10 -10.10 -15.31
CA ASN A 574 -12.84 -11.10 -16.10
C ASN A 574 -14.23 -11.39 -15.53
N THR A 575 -14.47 -11.06 -14.26
CA THR A 575 -15.78 -11.17 -13.63
C THR A 575 -16.40 -9.78 -13.45
N ILE A 576 -17.66 -9.63 -13.88
CA ILE A 576 -18.43 -8.42 -13.64
C ILE A 576 -19.02 -8.43 -12.23
N ASP A 577 -18.75 -7.38 -11.45
CA ASP A 577 -19.33 -7.15 -10.13
C ASP A 577 -19.85 -5.71 -10.06
N SER A 578 -21.18 -5.55 -10.15
CA SER A 578 -21.84 -4.24 -10.12
C SER A 578 -21.61 -3.44 -8.82
N SER A 579 -21.12 -4.08 -7.74
CA SER A 579 -20.78 -3.39 -6.49
C SER A 579 -19.37 -2.81 -6.47
N ASN A 580 -18.55 -3.13 -7.47
CA ASN A 580 -17.18 -2.64 -7.62
C ASN A 580 -17.03 -1.94 -8.98
N PRO A 581 -16.81 -0.61 -9.03
CA PRO A 581 -16.73 0.13 -10.30
C PRO A 581 -15.56 -0.31 -11.19
N TYR A 582 -14.57 -1.00 -10.64
CA TYR A 582 -13.40 -1.50 -11.39
C TYR A 582 -13.57 -2.95 -11.87
N ALA A 583 -14.66 -3.62 -11.50
CA ALA A 583 -15.02 -4.96 -11.96
C ALA A 583 -16.11 -4.88 -13.05
N ASP A 584 -15.89 -4.04 -14.06
CA ASP A 584 -16.84 -3.74 -15.14
C ASP A 584 -16.44 -4.38 -16.48
N GLY A 585 -15.39 -5.21 -16.50
CA GLY A 585 -14.92 -5.91 -17.69
C GLY A 585 -14.03 -5.09 -18.61
N LYS A 586 -13.84 -3.79 -18.33
CA LYS A 586 -13.09 -2.89 -19.19
C LYS A 586 -11.59 -2.96 -18.94
N TRP A 587 -10.84 -2.85 -20.03
CA TRP A 587 -9.39 -2.67 -20.00
C TRP A 587 -9.02 -1.29 -19.43
N ARG A 588 -8.00 -1.23 -18.61
CA ARG A 588 -7.43 -0.02 -17.99
C ARG A 588 -5.92 -0.02 -18.14
N MET A 589 -5.34 1.15 -18.36
CA MET A 589 -3.89 1.29 -18.55
C MET A 589 -3.17 1.38 -17.20
N ILE A 590 -1.91 0.94 -17.16
CA ILE A 590 -1.06 1.07 -15.97
C ILE A 590 0.35 1.53 -16.36
N PHE A 591 0.86 2.52 -15.63
CA PHE A 591 2.22 3.04 -15.80
C PHE A 591 3.25 2.12 -15.16
N PHE A 592 4.39 1.99 -15.83
CA PHE A 592 5.65 1.54 -15.26
C PHE A 592 6.79 2.05 -16.16
N ASP A 593 8.00 2.19 -15.61
CA ASP A 593 9.22 2.47 -16.38
C ASP A 593 9.12 3.77 -17.21
N THR A 594 8.90 4.87 -16.49
CA THR A 594 8.51 6.17 -17.07
C THR A 594 9.67 7.16 -17.20
N GLU A 595 10.91 6.78 -16.87
CA GLU A 595 12.03 7.72 -16.79
C GLU A 595 12.65 8.13 -18.13
N TYR A 596 12.37 7.45 -19.25
CA TYR A 596 13.13 7.67 -20.50
C TYR A 596 12.66 8.92 -21.28
N GLY A 597 12.72 10.10 -20.65
CA GLY A 597 12.29 11.39 -21.18
C GLY A 597 12.96 12.60 -20.50
N GLN A 598 12.22 13.72 -20.38
CA GLN A 598 12.56 14.95 -19.64
C GLN A 598 13.97 15.56 -19.86
N GLY A 599 14.59 15.32 -21.00
CA GLY A 599 15.80 16.02 -21.46
C GLY A 599 17.14 15.51 -20.95
N LEU A 600 17.20 14.37 -20.23
CA LEU A 600 18.46 13.88 -19.61
C LEU A 600 19.35 13.01 -20.49
N TYR A 601 18.90 12.58 -21.67
CA TYR A 601 19.63 11.61 -22.50
C TYR A 601 20.42 12.24 -23.65
N ASN A 602 20.70 13.55 -23.59
CA ASN A 602 21.40 14.31 -24.64
C ASN A 602 20.85 14.06 -26.06
N SER A 603 19.54 13.79 -26.15
CA SER A 603 18.87 13.46 -27.40
C SER A 603 17.70 14.41 -27.62
N GLN A 604 17.59 14.95 -28.84
CA GLN A 604 16.55 15.89 -29.23
C GLN A 604 15.14 15.35 -28.96
N ASN A 605 14.96 14.03 -29.11
CA ASN A 605 13.67 13.38 -28.90
C ASN A 605 13.21 13.32 -27.43
N THR A 606 14.08 13.61 -26.47
CA THR A 606 13.71 13.65 -25.04
C THR A 606 13.43 15.08 -24.55
N THR A 607 13.57 16.08 -25.40
CA THR A 607 13.51 17.50 -25.02
C THR A 607 12.08 18.05 -24.95
N ALA A 608 11.91 19.20 -24.28
CA ALA A 608 10.61 19.84 -24.13
C ALA A 608 9.94 20.23 -25.47
N ASN A 609 10.72 20.37 -26.53
CA ASN A 609 10.24 20.79 -27.86
C ASN A 609 9.85 19.61 -28.78
N TYR A 610 10.01 18.37 -28.34
CA TYR A 610 9.79 17.22 -29.21
C TYR A 610 8.31 17.00 -29.51
N ASP A 611 8.00 16.78 -30.80
CA ASP A 611 6.64 16.51 -31.29
C ASP A 611 6.31 15.02 -31.20
N ASN A 612 5.67 14.66 -30.09
CA ASN A 612 5.25 13.29 -29.84
C ASN A 612 4.04 12.88 -30.68
N PHE A 613 3.20 13.79 -31.17
CA PHE A 613 2.02 13.45 -31.98
C PHE A 613 2.45 12.99 -33.37
N THR A 614 3.37 13.71 -34.02
CA THR A 614 3.94 13.27 -35.30
C THR A 614 4.67 11.94 -35.16
N ARG A 615 5.41 11.73 -34.06
CA ARG A 615 6.05 10.43 -33.78
C ARG A 615 5.02 9.31 -33.68
N LEU A 616 3.97 9.48 -32.87
CA LEU A 616 2.95 8.44 -32.66
C LEU A 616 2.20 8.11 -33.95
N ALA A 617 1.91 9.11 -34.79
CA ALA A 617 1.26 8.91 -36.09
C ALA A 617 2.11 8.11 -37.09
N GLN A 618 3.43 8.02 -36.87
CA GLN A 618 4.38 7.26 -37.68
C GLN A 618 4.79 5.93 -37.02
N ASP A 619 4.33 5.67 -35.79
CA ASP A 619 4.71 4.49 -35.02
C ASP A 619 3.85 3.27 -35.42
N ASP A 620 4.48 2.10 -35.45
CA ASP A 620 3.83 0.85 -35.90
C ASP A 620 3.28 0.01 -34.74
N ASN A 621 3.42 0.45 -33.47
CA ASN A 621 2.86 -0.22 -32.32
C ASN A 621 1.32 -0.14 -32.33
N ASP A 622 0.66 -1.26 -32.02
CA ASP A 622 -0.81 -1.38 -32.10
C ASP A 622 -1.56 -0.44 -31.16
N VAL A 623 -1.00 -0.11 -29.99
CA VAL A 623 -1.61 0.86 -29.07
C VAL A 623 -1.49 2.29 -29.63
N SER A 624 -0.37 2.62 -30.29
CA SER A 624 -0.20 3.90 -31.00
C SER A 624 -1.16 4.03 -32.18
N LYS A 625 -1.37 2.95 -32.93
CA LYS A 625 -2.33 2.89 -34.04
C LYS A 625 -3.76 3.11 -33.55
N MET A 626 -4.15 2.44 -32.46
CA MET A 626 -5.45 2.67 -31.82
C MET A 626 -5.63 4.14 -31.42
N PHE A 627 -4.67 4.73 -30.71
CA PHE A 627 -4.73 6.14 -30.31
C PHE A 627 -4.84 7.08 -31.51
N THR A 628 -4.01 6.90 -32.53
CA THR A 628 -4.01 7.72 -33.74
C THR A 628 -5.30 7.57 -34.54
N ALA A 629 -5.91 6.38 -34.56
CA ALA A 629 -7.22 6.16 -35.15
C ALA A 629 -8.32 6.88 -34.35
N LEU A 630 -8.28 6.78 -33.02
CA LEU A 630 -9.23 7.47 -32.13
C LEU A 630 -9.17 9.00 -32.25
N LEU A 631 -7.99 9.59 -32.47
CA LEU A 631 -7.86 11.03 -32.72
C LEU A 631 -8.61 11.53 -33.98
N LYS A 632 -9.06 10.64 -34.87
CA LYS A 632 -9.92 10.99 -36.01
C LYS A 632 -11.39 11.12 -35.63
N ASN A 633 -11.80 10.58 -34.48
CA ASN A 633 -13.13 10.78 -33.90
C ASN A 633 -13.18 12.14 -33.19
N ASP A 634 -14.10 13.01 -33.60
CA ASP A 634 -14.19 14.39 -33.11
C ASP A 634 -14.44 14.47 -31.59
N GLN A 635 -15.26 13.56 -31.04
CA GLN A 635 -15.55 13.50 -29.60
C GLN A 635 -14.29 13.11 -28.82
N PHE A 636 -13.65 12.00 -29.19
CA PHE A 636 -12.42 11.56 -28.54
C PHE A 636 -11.32 12.61 -28.63
N ALA A 637 -11.11 13.22 -29.80
CA ALA A 637 -10.06 14.20 -30.00
C ALA A 637 -10.24 15.43 -29.10
N LYS A 638 -11.48 15.91 -28.93
CA LYS A 638 -11.82 17.00 -28.02
C LYS A 638 -11.69 16.60 -26.55
N ASP A 639 -12.14 15.41 -26.18
CA ASP A 639 -12.03 14.89 -24.81
C ASP A 639 -10.56 14.65 -24.42
N PHE A 640 -9.73 14.18 -25.35
CA PHE A 640 -8.30 14.01 -25.15
C PHE A 640 -7.60 15.36 -25.03
N ALA A 641 -7.93 16.33 -25.88
CA ALA A 641 -7.40 17.69 -25.77
C ALA A 641 -7.75 18.31 -24.40
N ARG A 642 -8.98 18.14 -23.92
CA ARG A 642 -9.40 18.58 -22.58
C ARG A 642 -8.58 17.88 -21.48
N THR A 643 -8.43 16.56 -21.56
CA THR A 643 -7.62 15.76 -20.61
C THR A 643 -6.16 16.21 -20.59
N MET A 644 -5.54 16.44 -21.75
CA MET A 644 -4.18 16.96 -21.84
C MET A 644 -4.05 18.34 -21.16
N MET A 645 -5.01 19.24 -21.36
CA MET A 645 -5.01 20.54 -20.70
C MET A 645 -5.26 20.41 -19.19
N ASP A 646 -6.09 19.47 -18.74
CA ASP A 646 -6.28 19.20 -17.32
C ASP A 646 -4.93 18.83 -16.64
N LEU A 647 -4.22 17.84 -17.19
CA LEU A 647 -2.90 17.44 -16.67
C LEU A 647 -1.87 18.57 -16.77
N ALA A 648 -1.83 19.31 -17.89
CA ALA A 648 -0.87 20.39 -18.11
C ALA A 648 -1.05 21.56 -17.13
N ASN A 649 -2.30 21.90 -16.79
CA ASN A 649 -2.61 23.02 -15.89
C ASN A 649 -2.61 22.65 -14.39
N TYR A 650 -2.63 21.35 -14.06
CA TYR A 650 -2.68 20.88 -12.69
C TYR A 650 -1.50 19.98 -12.33
N ASN A 651 -1.45 18.75 -12.87
CA ASN A 651 -0.45 17.74 -12.52
C ASN A 651 0.98 18.17 -12.90
N PHE A 652 1.15 18.75 -14.08
CA PHE A 652 2.45 19.12 -14.66
C PHE A 652 2.77 20.62 -14.56
N ARG A 653 2.02 21.34 -13.71
CA ARG A 653 2.26 22.76 -13.48
C ARG A 653 3.68 22.96 -12.90
N PRO A 654 4.50 23.88 -13.45
CA PRO A 654 5.92 23.93 -13.09
C PRO A 654 6.23 24.16 -11.60
N ASP A 655 5.37 24.89 -10.89
CA ASP A 655 5.47 25.09 -9.44
C ASP A 655 5.21 23.80 -8.66
N ARG A 656 4.13 23.07 -8.99
CA ARG A 656 3.82 21.77 -8.37
C ARG A 656 4.90 20.73 -8.64
N VAL A 657 5.41 20.68 -9.87
CA VAL A 657 6.50 19.76 -10.22
C VAL A 657 7.78 20.13 -9.47
N ALA A 658 8.14 21.41 -9.41
CA ALA A 658 9.32 21.87 -8.68
C ALA A 658 9.20 21.56 -7.17
N GLU A 659 8.02 21.73 -6.57
CA GLU A 659 7.74 21.38 -5.18
C GLU A 659 7.95 19.88 -4.92
N LYS A 660 7.33 19.01 -5.72
CA LYS A 660 7.51 17.55 -5.59
C LYS A 660 8.95 17.12 -5.86
N ALA A 661 9.60 17.69 -6.88
CA ALA A 661 10.96 17.36 -7.24
C ALA A 661 12.00 17.82 -6.19
N LYS A 662 11.69 18.88 -5.42
CA LYS A 662 12.59 19.43 -4.40
C LYS A 662 12.94 18.42 -3.30
N TYR A 663 12.03 17.50 -2.98
CA TYR A 663 12.30 16.38 -2.09
C TYR A 663 13.58 15.63 -2.48
N TYR A 664 13.79 15.37 -3.78
CA TYR A 664 14.95 14.62 -4.26
C TYR A 664 16.26 15.42 -4.23
N SER A 665 16.21 16.72 -4.53
CA SER A 665 17.41 17.56 -4.47
C SER A 665 17.89 17.78 -3.04
N ASP A 666 16.95 17.92 -2.11
CA ASP A 666 17.25 18.25 -0.72
C ASP A 666 17.78 17.04 0.07
N ASN A 667 17.32 15.83 -0.26
CA ASN A 667 17.55 14.65 0.58
C ASN A 667 18.52 13.62 -0.01
N PHE A 668 18.80 13.62 -1.33
CA PHE A 668 19.49 12.49 -2.00
C PHE A 668 20.76 12.85 -2.76
N SER A 669 21.18 14.13 -2.79
CA SER A 669 22.32 14.55 -3.62
C SER A 669 23.66 13.89 -3.20
N GLN A 670 23.91 13.75 -1.89
CA GLN A 670 25.12 13.08 -1.39
C GLN A 670 25.04 11.57 -1.60
N GLN A 671 23.87 10.97 -1.36
CA GLN A 671 23.60 9.55 -1.49
C GLN A 671 23.74 9.09 -2.96
N ALA A 672 23.32 9.93 -3.90
CA ALA A 672 23.50 9.70 -5.32
C ALA A 672 24.99 9.75 -5.68
N ALA A 673 25.73 10.73 -5.14
CA ALA A 673 27.17 10.83 -5.33
C ALA A 673 27.92 9.59 -4.81
N ASP A 674 27.55 9.09 -3.63
CA ASP A 674 28.14 7.88 -3.04
C ASP A 674 27.82 6.64 -3.90
N THR A 675 26.59 6.56 -4.42
CA THR A 675 26.17 5.49 -5.35
C THR A 675 26.98 5.53 -6.65
N PHE A 676 27.12 6.70 -7.29
CA PHE A 676 27.92 6.87 -8.50
C PHE A 676 29.38 6.47 -8.27
N LYS A 677 29.97 6.91 -7.16
CA LYS A 677 31.33 6.56 -6.78
C LYS A 677 31.48 5.04 -6.58
N ARG A 678 30.52 4.41 -5.91
CA ARG A 678 30.50 2.96 -5.67
C ARG A 678 30.39 2.15 -6.96
N PHE A 679 29.75 2.68 -8.00
CA PHE A 679 29.66 2.02 -9.32
C PHE A 679 30.66 2.55 -10.37
N GLY A 680 31.68 3.32 -9.95
CA GLY A 680 32.75 3.78 -10.84
C GLY A 680 32.33 4.86 -11.85
N SER A 681 31.21 5.53 -11.62
CA SER A 681 30.74 6.65 -12.44
C SER A 681 31.52 7.93 -12.13
N SER A 682 31.64 8.81 -13.13
CA SER A 682 32.21 10.16 -12.99
C SER A 682 31.19 11.18 -12.47
N ASN A 683 29.92 10.81 -12.35
CA ASN A 683 28.88 11.68 -11.79
C ASN A 683 29.10 11.88 -10.28
N ASN A 684 28.64 13.04 -9.80
CA ASN A 684 28.77 13.48 -8.42
C ASN A 684 27.54 14.29 -8.00
N ALA A 685 27.52 14.81 -6.77
CA ALA A 685 26.41 15.58 -6.24
C ALA A 685 26.04 16.80 -7.11
N GLN A 686 27.03 17.48 -7.70
CA GLN A 686 26.76 18.62 -8.58
C GLN A 686 26.16 18.17 -9.92
N SER A 687 26.65 17.07 -10.51
CA SER A 687 26.03 16.49 -11.71
C SER A 687 24.57 16.11 -11.45
N TYR A 688 24.28 15.50 -10.30
CA TYR A 688 22.92 15.16 -9.88
C TYR A 688 22.01 16.40 -9.77
N LEU A 689 22.47 17.47 -9.11
CA LEU A 689 21.73 18.73 -9.02
C LEU A 689 21.52 19.40 -10.39
N ASN A 690 22.48 19.27 -11.31
CA ASN A 690 22.33 19.75 -12.68
C ASN A 690 21.24 18.96 -13.43
N GLN A 691 21.21 17.63 -13.24
CA GLN A 691 20.19 16.77 -13.84
C GLN A 691 18.79 17.08 -13.28
N TRP A 692 18.68 17.29 -11.96
CA TRP A 692 17.45 17.79 -11.33
C TRP A 692 16.97 19.10 -11.97
N ASN A 693 17.89 20.06 -12.17
CA ASN A 693 17.57 21.33 -12.84
C ASN A 693 17.07 21.13 -14.27
N THR A 694 17.67 20.21 -15.03
CA THR A 694 17.20 19.84 -16.38
C THR A 694 15.77 19.35 -16.35
N ILE A 695 15.41 18.46 -15.41
CA ILE A 695 14.05 17.94 -15.27
C ILE A 695 13.07 19.07 -14.96
N VAL A 696 13.34 19.91 -13.97
CA VAL A 696 12.43 21.02 -13.61
C VAL A 696 12.28 22.03 -14.76
N ASN A 697 13.38 22.33 -15.46
CA ASN A 697 13.35 23.22 -16.62
C ASN A 697 12.59 22.62 -17.80
N PHE A 698 12.62 21.31 -18.00
CA PHE A 698 11.79 20.64 -19.00
C PHE A 698 10.31 20.97 -18.79
N TYR A 699 9.79 20.81 -17.57
CA TYR A 699 8.38 21.11 -17.28
C TYR A 699 8.02 22.59 -17.45
N ARG A 700 8.95 23.51 -17.11
CA ARG A 700 8.77 24.96 -17.37
C ARG A 700 8.64 25.29 -18.86
N GLN A 701 9.24 24.49 -19.73
CA GLN A 701 9.30 24.74 -21.18
C GLN A 701 8.29 23.90 -21.98
N ARG A 702 7.75 22.81 -21.39
CA ARG A 702 7.00 21.78 -22.13
C ARG A 702 5.62 22.23 -22.62
N PHE A 703 4.96 23.12 -21.89
CA PHE A 703 3.56 23.48 -22.15
C PHE A 703 3.33 24.01 -23.58
N ASP A 704 4.04 25.07 -23.99
CA ASP A 704 3.75 25.74 -25.28
C ASP A 704 4.08 24.85 -26.50
N PRO A 705 5.22 24.13 -26.57
CA PRO A 705 5.49 23.22 -27.68
C PRO A 705 4.50 22.05 -27.76
N LEU A 706 4.11 21.49 -26.60
CA LEU A 706 3.14 20.41 -26.53
C LEU A 706 1.76 20.86 -26.99
N GLU A 707 1.25 21.98 -26.47
CA GLU A 707 -0.02 22.56 -26.89
C GLU A 707 -0.06 22.76 -28.40
N ARG A 708 0.99 23.36 -28.96
CA ARG A 708 1.03 23.70 -30.38
C ARG A 708 0.95 22.46 -31.26
N THR A 709 1.70 21.42 -30.91
CA THR A 709 1.71 20.15 -31.66
C THR A 709 0.40 19.38 -31.49
N MET A 710 -0.18 19.37 -30.29
CA MET A 710 -1.51 18.82 -30.02
C MET A 710 -2.59 19.52 -30.85
N ARG A 711 -2.62 20.86 -30.82
CA ARG A 711 -3.59 21.67 -31.57
C ARG A 711 -3.48 21.43 -33.06
N GLN A 712 -2.27 21.30 -33.61
CA GLN A 712 -2.06 20.96 -35.02
C GLN A 712 -2.57 19.55 -35.34
N ALA A 713 -2.27 18.55 -34.51
CA ALA A 713 -2.70 17.17 -34.71
C ALA A 713 -4.23 17.02 -34.64
N ILE A 714 -4.87 17.69 -33.68
CA ILE A 714 -6.32 17.60 -33.41
C ILE A 714 -7.12 18.62 -34.24
N LYS A 715 -6.47 19.62 -34.83
CA LYS A 715 -7.07 20.73 -35.59
C LYS A 715 -7.97 21.63 -34.73
N LEU A 716 -7.51 21.97 -33.53
CA LEU A 716 -8.20 22.94 -32.67
C LEU A 716 -8.13 24.34 -33.28
N SER A 717 -9.19 25.13 -33.12
CA SER A 717 -9.42 26.37 -33.88
C SER A 717 -8.44 27.50 -33.56
N ALA A 718 -7.93 27.57 -32.33
CA ALA A 718 -7.05 28.65 -31.88
C ALA A 718 -6.23 28.26 -30.64
N GLU A 719 -5.26 29.10 -30.28
CA GLU A 719 -4.55 29.07 -29.00
C GLU A 719 -5.53 29.03 -27.81
N PRO A 720 -5.17 28.37 -26.69
CA PRO A 720 -6.04 28.29 -25.52
C PRO A 720 -6.20 29.65 -24.83
N ALA A 721 -7.39 29.88 -24.28
CA ALA A 721 -7.72 31.04 -23.47
C ALA A 721 -7.60 30.74 -21.97
N THR A 722 -7.44 31.77 -21.15
CA THR A 722 -7.38 31.60 -19.69
C THR A 722 -8.80 31.40 -19.14
N LEU A 723 -8.96 30.38 -18.31
CA LEU A 723 -10.09 30.19 -17.41
C LEU A 723 -9.62 30.43 -15.99
N THR A 724 -10.33 31.29 -15.26
CA THR A 724 -10.22 31.46 -13.82
C THR A 724 -11.44 30.86 -13.15
N VAL A 725 -11.22 29.97 -12.20
CA VAL A 725 -12.24 29.37 -11.34
C VAL A 725 -12.10 29.99 -9.96
N GLU A 726 -13.16 30.64 -9.49
CA GLU A 726 -13.22 31.26 -8.17
C GLU A 726 -14.20 30.50 -7.27
N ASN A 727 -13.88 30.44 -5.99
CA ASN A 727 -14.65 29.71 -4.99
C ASN A 727 -14.42 30.33 -3.61
N SER A 728 -15.17 29.88 -2.60
CA SER A 728 -14.84 30.13 -1.20
C SER A 728 -14.34 28.81 -0.62
N SER A 729 -13.04 28.71 -0.33
CA SER A 729 -12.44 27.50 0.22
C SER A 729 -13.07 27.07 1.55
N ASP A 730 -13.60 28.02 2.33
CA ASP A 730 -14.34 27.75 3.57
C ASP A 730 -15.74 27.17 3.33
N SER A 731 -16.36 27.47 2.18
CA SER A 731 -17.78 27.16 1.92
C SER A 731 -17.97 25.91 1.06
N GLY A 732 -17.01 25.54 0.23
CA GLY A 732 -17.15 24.38 -0.65
C GLY A 732 -15.89 24.05 -1.43
N GLU A 733 -15.98 22.98 -2.20
CA GLU A 733 -14.93 22.45 -3.05
C GLU A 733 -15.33 22.50 -4.51
N ILE A 734 -14.35 22.54 -5.41
CA ILE A 734 -14.58 22.54 -6.85
C ILE A 734 -13.95 21.32 -7.51
N GLN A 735 -14.73 20.70 -8.40
CA GLN A 735 -14.22 19.79 -9.43
C GLN A 735 -14.35 20.47 -10.80
N LEU A 736 -13.27 20.45 -11.58
CA LEU A 736 -13.24 20.92 -12.97
C LEU A 736 -12.87 19.72 -13.84
N ASN A 737 -13.78 19.28 -14.70
CA ASN A 737 -13.65 18.05 -15.48
C ASN A 737 -13.28 16.86 -14.56
N THR A 738 -12.09 16.28 -14.75
CA THR A 738 -11.52 15.20 -13.94
C THR A 738 -10.59 15.71 -12.82
N LEU A 739 -10.33 17.03 -12.77
CA LEU A 739 -9.50 17.68 -11.77
C LEU A 739 -10.27 17.92 -10.48
N LYS A 740 -9.75 17.40 -9.37
CA LYS A 740 -10.22 17.70 -8.02
C LYS A 740 -9.46 18.92 -7.51
N LEU A 741 -9.95 20.12 -7.83
CA LEU A 741 -9.32 21.37 -7.37
C LEU A 741 -9.46 21.52 -5.85
N GLY A 742 -10.53 20.96 -5.26
CA GLY A 742 -10.74 20.94 -3.82
C GLY A 742 -11.17 22.31 -3.29
N ALA A 743 -10.89 22.56 -2.00
CA ALA A 743 -11.18 23.81 -1.33
C ALA A 743 -10.15 24.89 -1.72
N ILE A 744 -10.40 25.58 -2.83
CA ILE A 744 -9.59 26.69 -3.33
C ILE A 744 -10.36 28.01 -3.25
N ASP A 745 -9.65 29.14 -3.17
CA ASP A 745 -10.27 30.47 -3.37
C ASP A 745 -10.22 30.91 -4.84
N SER A 746 -9.12 30.58 -5.52
CA SER A 746 -8.93 30.87 -6.93
C SER A 746 -7.97 29.87 -7.55
N TRP A 747 -8.26 29.48 -8.79
CA TRP A 747 -7.37 28.70 -9.65
C TRP A 747 -7.48 29.21 -11.09
N SER A 748 -6.39 29.16 -11.85
CA SER A 748 -6.39 29.54 -13.26
C SER A 748 -5.63 28.53 -14.10
N GLY A 749 -6.14 28.26 -15.30
CA GLY A 749 -5.55 27.39 -16.30
C GLY A 749 -5.91 27.82 -17.71
N LYS A 750 -5.26 27.24 -18.71
CA LYS A 750 -5.48 27.52 -20.13
C LYS A 750 -6.29 26.39 -20.78
N TYR A 751 -7.37 26.72 -21.49
CA TYR A 751 -8.20 25.76 -22.22
C TYR A 751 -8.61 26.27 -23.60
N HIS A 752 -8.82 25.35 -24.54
CA HIS A 752 -9.31 25.69 -25.87
C HIS A 752 -10.81 26.01 -25.86
N LYS A 753 -11.25 26.78 -26.86
CA LYS A 753 -12.67 27.15 -27.03
C LYS A 753 -13.48 26.08 -27.78
N ASP A 754 -12.84 25.03 -28.25
CA ASP A 754 -13.43 24.02 -29.14
C ASP A 754 -14.36 23.04 -28.44
N TYR A 755 -14.17 22.85 -27.13
CA TYR A 755 -14.91 21.92 -26.29
C TYR A 755 -15.48 22.58 -25.04
N ASP A 756 -16.36 21.83 -24.41
CA ASP A 756 -17.04 22.22 -23.18
C ASP A 756 -16.24 21.77 -21.94
N LEU A 757 -16.35 22.55 -20.87
CA LEU A 757 -15.74 22.31 -19.56
C LEU A 757 -16.84 22.10 -18.53
N THR A 758 -16.70 21.07 -17.70
CA THR A 758 -17.68 20.76 -16.65
C THR A 758 -17.15 21.21 -15.30
N LEU A 759 -17.95 21.99 -14.56
CA LEU A 759 -17.62 22.41 -13.20
C LEU A 759 -18.68 21.88 -12.25
N THR A 760 -18.24 21.36 -11.10
CA THR A 760 -19.12 20.95 -10.00
C THR A 760 -18.68 21.61 -8.71
N ALA A 761 -19.62 22.28 -8.04
CA ALA A 761 -19.44 22.80 -6.69
C ALA A 761 -19.97 21.78 -5.68
N ALA A 762 -19.17 21.48 -4.66
CA ALA A 762 -19.54 20.59 -3.57
C ALA A 762 -19.51 21.39 -2.25
N PRO A 763 -20.66 21.86 -1.73
CA PRO A 763 -20.73 22.60 -0.48
C PRO A 763 -20.19 21.80 0.71
N LYS A 764 -19.46 22.47 1.59
CA LYS A 764 -19.09 21.95 2.90
C LYS A 764 -20.27 21.97 3.86
N GLU A 765 -20.17 21.22 4.95
CA GLU A 765 -21.20 21.20 5.99
C GLU A 765 -21.53 22.63 6.48
N GLY A 766 -22.82 22.98 6.47
CA GLY A 766 -23.30 24.30 6.88
C GLY A 766 -23.35 25.35 5.75
N ALA A 767 -22.75 25.09 4.59
CA ALA A 767 -22.90 25.90 3.40
C ALA A 767 -23.93 25.28 2.44
N ALA A 768 -24.54 26.12 1.60
CA ALA A 768 -25.37 25.66 0.49
C ALA A 768 -24.91 26.35 -0.79
N PHE A 769 -24.74 25.58 -1.85
CA PHE A 769 -24.51 26.16 -3.17
C PHE A 769 -25.71 27.02 -3.56
N ASP A 770 -25.46 28.25 -4.00
CA ASP A 770 -26.51 29.18 -4.43
C ASP A 770 -26.54 29.30 -5.95
N HIS A 771 -25.46 29.80 -6.56
CA HIS A 771 -25.37 29.90 -8.02
C HIS A 771 -23.93 30.10 -8.54
N TRP A 772 -23.79 30.02 -9.87
CA TRP A 772 -22.57 30.35 -10.61
C TRP A 772 -22.61 31.77 -11.18
N GLU A 773 -21.58 32.56 -10.90
CA GLU A 773 -21.28 33.80 -11.64
C GLU A 773 -20.35 33.45 -12.82
N ILE A 774 -20.74 33.80 -14.04
CA ILE A 774 -20.03 33.42 -15.28
C ILE A 774 -19.76 34.66 -16.11
N SER A 775 -18.50 34.89 -16.46
CA SER A 775 -18.03 35.95 -17.35
C SER A 775 -17.07 35.37 -18.40
N GLY A 776 -17.13 35.84 -19.65
CA GLY A 776 -16.21 35.41 -20.69
C GLY A 776 -16.35 33.95 -21.15
N ALA A 777 -17.40 33.25 -20.70
CA ALA A 777 -17.82 31.91 -21.11
C ALA A 777 -19.34 31.85 -21.26
N GLN A 778 -19.83 30.89 -22.03
CA GLN A 778 -21.24 30.60 -22.26
C GLN A 778 -21.64 29.32 -21.51
N LEU A 779 -22.78 29.34 -20.82
CA LEU A 779 -23.39 28.14 -20.26
C LEU A 779 -23.96 27.25 -21.38
N THR A 780 -23.53 26.00 -21.46
CA THR A 780 -23.96 25.01 -22.47
C THR A 780 -24.70 23.82 -21.87
N GLY A 781 -24.59 23.58 -20.56
CA GLY A 781 -25.30 22.54 -19.84
C GLY A 781 -25.61 22.91 -18.39
N GLY A 782 -26.74 22.44 -17.87
CA GLY A 782 -27.25 22.80 -16.55
C GLY A 782 -27.88 24.20 -16.48
N THR A 783 -28.11 24.69 -15.27
CA THR A 783 -28.54 26.07 -14.99
C THR A 783 -27.54 26.73 -14.05
N LYS A 784 -27.53 28.06 -13.93
CA LYS A 784 -26.65 28.75 -12.97
C LYS A 784 -26.83 28.28 -11.52
N ASN A 785 -27.98 27.71 -11.19
CA ASN A 785 -28.32 27.22 -9.84
C ASN A 785 -28.06 25.70 -9.70
N SER A 786 -27.59 25.04 -10.75
CA SER A 786 -27.17 23.64 -10.69
C SER A 786 -25.76 23.55 -10.11
N GLU A 787 -25.55 22.66 -9.14
CA GLU A 787 -24.21 22.41 -8.56
C GLU A 787 -23.21 22.01 -9.64
N THR A 788 -23.65 21.26 -10.64
CA THR A 788 -22.88 20.94 -11.85
C THR A 788 -23.37 21.76 -13.04
N ILE A 789 -22.44 22.43 -13.71
CA ILE A 789 -22.66 23.15 -14.98
C ILE A 789 -21.64 22.75 -16.03
N THR A 790 -22.00 22.99 -17.28
CA THR A 790 -21.09 22.90 -18.42
C THR A 790 -20.99 24.26 -19.09
N VAL A 791 -19.76 24.71 -19.37
CA VAL A 791 -19.47 26.01 -19.98
C VAL A 791 -18.53 25.87 -21.16
N LYS A 792 -18.63 26.81 -22.11
CA LYS A 792 -17.74 26.96 -23.24
C LYS A 792 -17.08 28.33 -23.23
N ILE A 793 -15.75 28.40 -23.30
CA ILE A 793 -15.02 29.66 -23.27
C ILE A 793 -15.29 30.47 -24.55
N THR A 794 -15.61 31.76 -24.41
CA THR A 794 -15.88 32.65 -25.54
C THR A 794 -14.85 33.77 -25.67
N SER A 795 -14.29 34.25 -24.55
CA SER A 795 -13.28 35.32 -24.49
C SER A 795 -11.87 34.81 -24.20
N SER A 796 -10.87 35.69 -24.11
CA SER A 796 -9.48 35.32 -23.75
C SER A 796 -9.25 35.17 -22.24
N GLY A 797 -10.18 35.67 -21.41
CA GLY A 797 -10.13 35.58 -19.95
C GLY A 797 -11.53 35.32 -19.40
N ALA A 798 -11.89 34.04 -19.29
CA ALA A 798 -13.15 33.60 -18.72
C ALA A 798 -13.02 33.46 -17.20
N THR A 799 -14.08 33.78 -16.48
CA THR A 799 -14.19 33.56 -15.03
C THR A 799 -15.47 32.81 -14.72
N VAL A 800 -15.37 31.75 -13.93
CA VAL A 800 -16.50 30.97 -13.42
C VAL A 800 -16.37 30.87 -11.91
N LYS A 801 -17.34 31.41 -11.17
CA LYS A 801 -17.27 31.50 -9.71
C LYS A 801 -18.44 30.78 -9.06
N ALA A 802 -18.15 29.90 -8.11
CA ALA A 802 -19.16 29.30 -7.25
C ALA A 802 -19.52 30.28 -6.12
N VAL A 803 -20.81 30.57 -5.97
CA VAL A 803 -21.35 31.37 -4.86
C VAL A 803 -22.14 30.45 -3.95
N TYR A 804 -21.87 30.56 -2.65
CA TYR A 804 -22.58 29.84 -1.62
C TYR A 804 -23.45 30.81 -0.84
N GLY A 805 -24.70 30.41 -0.61
CA GLY A 805 -25.53 31.06 0.38
C GLY A 805 -25.05 30.63 1.76
N GLY A 806 -25.01 31.59 2.69
CA GLY A 806 -25.21 31.20 4.08
C GLY A 806 -26.61 30.60 4.19
N GLN A 807 -26.78 29.55 4.99
CA GLN A 807 -28.06 29.41 5.67
C GLN A 807 -28.28 30.77 6.33
N ASN A 808 -29.17 31.61 5.80
CA ASN A 808 -29.94 32.46 6.69
C ASN A 808 -30.44 31.45 7.70
N GLN A 809 -29.86 31.41 8.92
CA GLN A 809 -30.41 30.62 9.99
C GLN A 809 -31.86 31.06 10.04
N LYS A 810 -32.76 30.26 9.47
CA LYS A 810 -34.17 30.52 9.58
C LYS A 810 -34.40 30.28 11.05
N ILE A 811 -34.45 31.37 11.81
CA ILE A 811 -34.61 31.33 13.25
C ILE A 811 -35.92 30.58 13.49
N ASP A 812 -35.81 29.30 13.85
CA ASP A 812 -36.92 28.37 14.03
C ASP A 812 -37.37 28.31 15.48
N TYR A 813 -36.85 29.23 16.30
CA TYR A 813 -37.20 29.42 17.70
C TYR A 813 -37.64 30.87 17.98
N PRO A 814 -38.56 31.09 18.93
CA PRO A 814 -38.99 32.42 19.34
C PRO A 814 -37.86 33.33 19.82
N THR A 815 -37.85 34.57 19.34
CA THR A 815 -36.93 35.65 19.78
C THR A 815 -37.73 36.84 20.34
N ASN A 816 -37.02 37.79 20.96
CA ASN A 816 -37.60 39.02 21.51
C ASN A 816 -38.75 38.77 22.51
N ILE A 817 -38.58 37.82 23.43
CA ILE A 817 -39.58 37.50 24.47
C ILE A 817 -39.73 38.71 25.42
N LYS A 818 -40.86 39.39 25.30
CA LYS A 818 -41.31 40.50 26.15
C LYS A 818 -42.20 39.97 27.27
N VAL A 819 -42.09 40.58 28.45
CA VAL A 819 -42.84 40.19 29.65
C VAL A 819 -43.66 41.37 30.14
N ASN A 820 -44.98 41.25 30.10
CA ASN A 820 -45.92 42.19 30.69
C ASN A 820 -46.41 41.66 32.05
N TYR A 821 -46.65 42.56 33.00
CA TYR A 821 -47.03 42.22 34.37
C TYR A 821 -48.46 42.69 34.67
N ASP A 822 -49.30 41.79 35.18
CA ASP A 822 -50.61 42.08 35.76
C ASP A 822 -50.46 41.99 37.28
N THR A 823 -50.14 43.14 37.90
CA THR A 823 -49.87 43.25 39.35
C THR A 823 -51.12 43.05 40.21
N GLN A 824 -52.32 43.25 39.65
CA GLN A 824 -53.58 43.05 40.36
C GLN A 824 -53.90 41.56 40.55
N ASN A 825 -53.55 40.73 39.57
CA ASN A 825 -53.82 39.29 39.59
C ASN A 825 -52.56 38.43 39.80
N HIS A 826 -51.40 39.07 40.05
CA HIS A 826 -50.08 38.43 40.16
C HIS A 826 -49.80 37.40 39.06
N ARG A 827 -49.87 37.82 37.80
CA ARG A 827 -49.58 36.98 36.63
C ARG A 827 -48.76 37.72 35.58
N VAL A 828 -48.20 36.96 34.64
CA VAL A 828 -47.37 37.49 33.57
C VAL A 828 -47.91 37.09 32.20
N GLN A 829 -47.75 37.99 31.23
CA GLN A 829 -47.96 37.70 29.83
C GLN A 829 -46.61 37.72 29.11
N LEU A 830 -46.29 36.63 28.43
CA LEU A 830 -45.17 36.51 27.51
C LEU A 830 -45.67 36.82 26.10
N ILE A 831 -44.91 37.62 25.36
CA ILE A 831 -45.15 37.92 23.94
C ILE A 831 -43.82 37.77 23.22
N TRP A 832 -43.77 37.13 22.07
CA TRP A 832 -42.55 36.94 21.29
C TRP A 832 -42.80 37.25 19.81
N ASP A 833 -41.73 37.37 19.04
CA ASP A 833 -41.85 37.55 17.60
C ASP A 833 -42.31 36.25 16.94
N LYS A 834 -43.18 36.35 15.95
CA LYS A 834 -43.73 35.17 15.27
C LYS A 834 -42.61 34.50 14.46
N VAL A 835 -42.41 33.21 14.70
CA VAL A 835 -41.52 32.36 13.92
C VAL A 835 -42.21 32.00 12.61
N GLU A 836 -41.52 32.24 11.50
CA GLU A 836 -42.03 31.98 10.16
C GLU A 836 -42.20 30.47 9.93
N GLY A 837 -43.39 30.04 9.49
CA GLY A 837 -43.70 28.62 9.28
C GLY A 837 -44.01 27.85 10.56
N ALA A 838 -44.04 28.50 11.73
CA ALA A 838 -44.42 27.84 12.96
C ALA A 838 -45.94 27.59 13.03
N ASP A 839 -46.32 26.34 13.28
CA ASP A 839 -47.71 25.93 13.44
C ASP A 839 -48.15 25.86 14.91
N LYS A 840 -47.19 25.69 15.84
CA LYS A 840 -47.41 25.72 17.29
C LYS A 840 -46.24 26.33 18.06
N TYR A 841 -46.52 26.75 19.29
CA TYR A 841 -45.55 27.17 20.28
C TYR A 841 -45.74 26.41 21.60
N CYS A 842 -44.63 26.29 22.33
CA CYS A 842 -44.57 25.63 23.62
C CYS A 842 -43.86 26.53 24.63
N VAL A 843 -44.43 26.71 25.82
CA VAL A 843 -43.83 27.44 26.93
C VAL A 843 -43.43 26.45 28.01
N GLY A 844 -42.15 26.43 28.36
CA GLY A 844 -41.58 25.62 29.43
C GLY A 844 -41.03 26.49 30.57
N VAL A 845 -41.15 26.02 31.81
CA VAL A 845 -40.57 26.65 33.00
C VAL A 845 -39.56 25.72 33.66
N TYR A 846 -38.45 26.26 34.13
CA TYR A 846 -37.43 25.51 34.86
C TYR A 846 -37.78 25.47 36.35
N GLN A 847 -38.01 24.27 36.89
CA GLN A 847 -38.41 24.05 38.28
C GLN A 847 -37.81 22.75 38.82
N ALA A 848 -37.21 22.80 40.01
CA ALA A 848 -36.62 21.64 40.69
C ALA A 848 -35.63 20.85 39.81
N GLY A 849 -34.68 21.56 39.18
CA GLY A 849 -33.61 20.96 38.39
C GLY A 849 -33.99 20.53 36.97
N LYS A 850 -35.26 20.66 36.55
CA LYS A 850 -35.75 20.21 35.23
C LYS A 850 -36.71 21.18 34.58
N TRP A 851 -36.76 21.14 33.24
CA TRP A 851 -37.75 21.85 32.44
C TRP A 851 -39.10 21.14 32.50
N ARG A 852 -40.17 21.91 32.70
CA ARG A 852 -41.56 21.44 32.70
C ARG A 852 -42.39 22.26 31.73
N ILE A 853 -43.15 21.58 30.87
CA ILE A 853 -44.04 22.25 29.92
C ILE A 853 -45.26 22.80 30.64
N LEU A 854 -45.56 24.08 30.43
CA LEU A 854 -46.78 24.74 30.90
C LEU A 854 -47.90 24.64 29.87
N ASN A 855 -47.57 24.83 28.59
CA ASN A 855 -48.51 24.70 27.46
C ASN A 855 -47.72 24.41 26.18
N SER A 856 -48.15 23.43 25.39
CA SER A 856 -47.51 23.01 24.12
C SER A 856 -48.41 23.15 22.88
N ASN A 857 -49.62 23.70 23.04
CA ASN A 857 -50.63 23.81 21.98
C ASN A 857 -51.00 25.26 21.67
N LEU A 858 -50.06 26.20 21.86
CA LEU A 858 -50.29 27.61 21.55
C LEU A 858 -50.17 27.83 20.04
N THR A 859 -51.16 28.48 19.43
CA THR A 859 -51.13 28.87 18.01
C THR A 859 -50.85 30.36 17.83
N THR A 860 -50.81 31.11 18.93
CA THR A 860 -50.50 32.54 18.98
C THR A 860 -49.12 32.79 19.56
N ASN A 861 -48.52 33.94 19.24
CA ASN A 861 -47.21 34.36 19.75
C ASN A 861 -47.28 35.02 21.14
N SER A 862 -48.19 34.56 21.99
CA SER A 862 -48.30 35.02 23.37
C SER A 862 -48.83 33.93 24.30
N TYR A 863 -48.50 34.05 25.58
CA TYR A 863 -48.95 33.17 26.66
C TYR A 863 -49.20 33.97 27.93
N VAL A 864 -50.31 33.69 28.62
CA VAL A 864 -50.62 34.28 29.92
C VAL A 864 -50.54 33.20 30.99
N SER A 865 -49.77 33.44 32.04
CA SER A 865 -49.64 32.51 33.16
C SER A 865 -50.93 32.42 33.97
N PRO A 866 -51.10 31.37 34.81
CA PRO A 866 -52.16 31.33 35.82
C PRO A 866 -52.14 32.56 36.74
N LYS A 867 -53.29 32.88 37.33
CA LYS A 867 -53.45 33.95 38.33
C LYS A 867 -52.84 33.54 39.69
N ASN A 868 -52.60 34.52 40.55
CA ASN A 868 -52.18 34.37 41.95
C ASN A 868 -50.82 33.66 42.11
N LEU A 869 -49.87 33.93 41.22
CA LEU A 869 -48.48 33.50 41.43
C LEU A 869 -47.87 34.29 42.60
N THR A 870 -46.89 33.71 43.28
CA THR A 870 -46.27 34.32 44.47
C THR A 870 -45.47 35.57 44.08
N PRO A 871 -45.81 36.78 44.58
CA PRO A 871 -45.05 38.00 44.30
C PRO A 871 -43.59 37.88 44.78
N GLY A 872 -42.66 38.46 44.02
CA GLY A 872 -41.22 38.41 44.28
C GLY A 872 -40.54 37.10 43.85
N LYS A 873 -41.30 36.05 43.48
CA LYS A 873 -40.72 34.78 43.04
C LYS A 873 -40.24 34.85 41.58
N GLN A 874 -39.06 34.28 41.32
CA GLN A 874 -38.46 34.22 39.99
C GLN A 874 -38.64 32.87 39.31
N TYR A 875 -38.86 32.89 38.00
CA TYR A 875 -38.99 31.71 37.15
C TYR A 875 -38.16 31.88 35.88
N LYS A 876 -37.38 30.86 35.50
CA LYS A 876 -36.72 30.79 34.19
C LYS A 876 -37.65 30.12 33.20
N VAL A 877 -37.94 30.78 32.09
CA VAL A 877 -38.96 30.37 31.11
C VAL A 877 -38.36 30.35 29.70
N ALA A 878 -38.65 29.28 28.95
CA ALA A 878 -38.26 29.11 27.55
C ALA A 878 -39.52 29.02 26.68
N VAL A 879 -39.44 29.53 25.45
CA VAL A 879 -40.51 29.38 24.45
C VAL A 879 -39.92 28.71 23.22
N ALA A 880 -40.47 27.57 22.82
CA ALA A 880 -40.10 26.82 21.62
C ALA A 880 -41.17 26.98 20.54
N ALA A 881 -40.79 26.86 19.28
CA ALA A 881 -41.71 26.80 18.15
C ALA A 881 -41.64 25.43 17.47
N ARG A 882 -42.76 25.03 16.86
CA ARG A 882 -42.86 23.86 16.00
C ARG A 882 -42.94 24.35 14.56
N VAL A 883 -41.93 24.03 13.76
CA VAL A 883 -41.83 24.42 12.35
C VAL A 883 -41.82 23.13 11.53
N ASN A 884 -42.71 23.03 10.53
CA ASN A 884 -42.86 21.83 9.69
C ASN A 884 -43.04 20.51 10.49
N GLY A 885 -43.72 20.57 11.64
CA GLY A 885 -43.96 19.40 12.50
C GLY A 885 -42.86 19.06 13.51
N ASN A 886 -41.69 19.72 13.44
CA ASN A 886 -40.55 19.46 14.33
C ASN A 886 -40.37 20.57 15.37
N TRP A 887 -40.01 20.20 16.60
CA TRP A 887 -39.72 21.15 17.68
C TRP A 887 -38.22 21.40 17.82
N ASN A 888 -37.78 22.65 17.76
CA ASN A 888 -36.47 23.03 18.28
C ASN A 888 -36.57 23.16 19.81
N THR A 889 -35.82 22.34 20.55
CA THR A 889 -35.82 22.36 22.03
C THR A 889 -34.49 22.83 22.63
N THR A 890 -33.44 22.93 21.82
CA THR A 890 -32.09 23.26 22.29
C THR A 890 -31.91 24.77 22.42
N ASP A 891 -32.25 25.52 21.37
CA ASP A 891 -32.01 26.97 21.34
C ASP A 891 -32.97 27.78 22.23
N PRO A 892 -34.26 27.42 22.39
CA PRO A 892 -35.12 28.01 23.40
C PRO A 892 -34.58 27.91 24.84
N ILE A 893 -33.94 26.79 25.18
CA ILE A 893 -33.40 26.57 26.53
C ILE A 893 -32.17 27.45 26.76
N LYS A 894 -31.30 27.57 25.74
CA LYS A 894 -30.14 28.49 25.76
C LYS A 894 -30.59 29.95 25.93
N ASN A 895 -31.70 30.33 25.29
CA ASN A 895 -32.22 31.71 25.26
C ASN A 895 -33.36 31.98 26.27
N ALA A 896 -33.49 31.16 27.31
CA ALA A 896 -34.56 31.31 28.29
C ALA A 896 -34.46 32.63 29.07
N VAL A 897 -35.62 33.27 29.30
CA VAL A 897 -35.74 34.52 30.04
C VAL A 897 -36.07 34.28 31.51
N THR A 898 -35.65 35.20 32.38
CA THR A 898 -36.03 35.18 33.81
C THR A 898 -37.17 36.15 34.05
N VAL A 899 -38.23 35.65 34.67
CA VAL A 899 -39.46 36.41 34.98
C VAL A 899 -39.61 36.52 36.50
N THR A 900 -39.78 37.74 37.02
CA THR A 900 -40.03 37.99 38.45
C THR A 900 -41.48 38.41 38.64
N ILE A 901 -42.29 37.64 39.36
CA ILE A 901 -43.70 37.96 39.58
C ILE A 901 -43.82 39.26 40.40
N LYS A 902 -44.65 40.19 39.92
CA LYS A 902 -44.86 41.52 40.53
C LYS A 902 -46.17 41.62 41.29
#